data_AF-A0A835G3E8-F1
#
_entry.id   AF-A0A835G3E8-F1
#
_cell.length_a   1.000
_cell.length_b   1.000
_cell.length_c   1.000
_cell.angle_alpha   90.00
_cell.angle_beta   90.00
_cell.angle_gamma   90.00
#
_symmetry.space_group_name_H-M   'P 1'
#
loop_
_entity.id
_entity.type
_entity.pdbx_description
1 polymer ?
#
loop_
_entity_poly.entity_id
_entity_poly.type
_entity_poly.pdbx_seq_one_letter_code
_entity_poly.pdbx_strand_id
1 'polypeptide(L)'
;MDDEEDFGMAMTIGSETTEAEKEFGLVLEQLREMDGMKFINDVYTKLYDTYYKLKEENAQHCEREEGLKAKLGRFDDTVTDFMGEIAENHKVIEKLRTEIKEAQALADAMHARELTSVESLETMKKQIVRLEKELDARKRAGEEDVGATSAAKEKEKFEKEKLRLQGELDAVKQRLANSVQYVEELEAKNNDKELNISKLEEQIEEAENNAVRQNRLVDHLKTETSTLKFEVDNRGGIIASLNDKLAKAEKSIERRDRQLSSLTTKLEAAHSEQEAATTRSAQLREQLETMNADLDRARTELSNTSKELKNAIDDNNKIRNEAAKLSKQLLQQSKRYQLLEHNKVGVETDRERLRQQVSVMERDLMINKKQAESDRRDIENLKREKDILNKNIQKIQNEALENLNMLDLQEQRRKQLEHELDVNTAQIQKQRLMIRTFEKDKDRMLEETIALNEKIDEITEEVRLRTADILDLKKALREETIKSRKLSVALDATRAERNMLHKNYTEALDEIQDLKQKMKMLAYQIEQLKEDISGKESGLKSCEGFLGKCNKKNEQLRMEIQNGLAKLSEARADIAALRQEEARLNRIVQEGDTARAKLIKELEGLMNERDVVGAQLVRRNDEISLLYEKIRILEITLQRACGRYQTTSTGDHTTAQGEELAVQGIENMTDLRLEVFNLERELGRERLRVRALEEALETPLNVHRWRKLQGTDPESVRLTQKLRLTQKKVLAQSEMLVLKDRELKETRNLYAAVKDMLALQPSPEIQVTLNRTQRALTNRTTKMKCLIAELSMRERQVSDQRLELDRVNSELHSFKQKYFEMKRALDADEARRLKVATPPSAIRPTPAVVP
;
A
#
# COMPACT_ATOMS: atom_id res chain seq x y z
N MET A 1 13.56 -33.02 27.18
CA MET A 1 12.20 -33.44 26.79
C MET A 1 11.22 -33.43 27.97
N ASP A 2 11.66 -33.24 29.22
CA ASP A 2 10.73 -33.14 30.36
C ASP A 2 10.35 -31.68 30.73
N ASP A 3 11.04 -30.66 30.21
CA ASP A 3 10.73 -29.24 30.50
C ASP A 3 9.76 -28.60 29.49
N GLU A 4 9.42 -29.27 28.38
CA GLU A 4 8.48 -28.74 27.36
C GLU A 4 7.01 -29.12 27.63
N GLU A 5 6.75 -30.17 28.41
CA GLU A 5 5.38 -30.57 28.77
C GLU A 5 4.76 -29.62 29.82
N ASP A 6 5.56 -29.11 30.75
CA ASP A 6 5.08 -28.23 31.83
C ASP A 6 4.68 -26.84 31.30
N PHE A 7 5.33 -26.37 30.23
CA PHE A 7 4.97 -25.12 29.55
C PHE A 7 3.74 -25.27 28.63
N GLY A 8 3.53 -26.47 28.06
CA GLY A 8 2.34 -26.79 27.28
C GLY A 8 1.05 -26.79 28.11
N MET A 9 1.12 -27.30 29.35
CA MET A 9 -0.01 -27.22 30.28
C MET A 9 -0.33 -25.77 30.67
N ALA A 10 0.69 -24.90 30.83
CA ALA A 10 0.49 -23.48 31.12
C ALA A 10 -0.18 -22.70 29.97
N MET A 11 0.09 -23.06 28.70
CA MET A 11 -0.58 -22.44 27.54
C MET A 11 -2.06 -22.83 27.41
N THR A 12 -2.43 -24.04 27.86
CA THR A 12 -3.83 -24.50 27.79
C THR A 12 -4.73 -23.75 28.79
N ILE A 13 -4.16 -23.19 29.87
CA ILE A 13 -4.85 -22.34 30.86
C ILE A 13 -5.27 -20.98 30.24
N GLY A 14 -4.68 -20.58 29.11
CA GLY A 14 -4.98 -19.32 28.43
C GLY A 14 -6.29 -19.29 27.64
N SER A 15 -6.91 -20.42 27.30
CA SER A 15 -8.10 -20.46 26.41
C SER A 15 -9.42 -20.81 27.10
N GLU A 16 -9.40 -21.39 28.30
CA GLU A 16 -10.60 -21.72 29.07
C GLU A 16 -10.84 -20.67 30.17
N THR A 17 -12.12 -20.37 30.48
CA THR A 17 -12.46 -19.51 31.62
C THR A 17 -11.95 -20.15 32.90
N THR A 18 -10.86 -19.62 33.45
CA THR A 18 -10.23 -20.19 34.64
C THR A 18 -11.20 -20.07 35.82
N GLU A 19 -11.17 -21.03 36.75
CA GLU A 19 -12.00 -21.01 37.96
C GLU A 19 -11.83 -19.68 38.73
N ALA A 20 -10.64 -19.09 38.65
CA ALA A 20 -10.32 -17.74 39.12
C ALA A 20 -11.19 -16.65 38.48
N GLU A 21 -11.49 -16.68 37.17
CA GLU A 21 -12.36 -15.67 36.52
C GLU A 21 -13.79 -15.69 37.08
N LYS A 22 -14.29 -16.89 37.43
CA LYS A 22 -15.61 -17.06 38.05
C LYS A 22 -15.60 -16.55 39.49
N GLU A 23 -14.54 -16.84 40.25
CA GLU A 23 -14.37 -16.32 41.61
C GLU A 23 -14.22 -14.79 41.62
N PHE A 24 -13.45 -14.21 40.69
CA PHE A 24 -13.31 -12.75 40.53
C PHE A 24 -14.66 -12.07 40.23
N GLY A 25 -15.49 -12.69 39.38
CA GLY A 25 -16.85 -12.20 39.10
C GLY A 25 -17.74 -12.20 40.35
N LEU A 26 -17.71 -13.28 41.13
CA LEU A 26 -18.45 -13.40 42.40
C LEU A 26 -17.99 -12.36 43.43
N VAL A 27 -16.68 -12.13 43.55
CA VAL A 27 -16.11 -11.12 44.47
C VAL A 27 -16.51 -9.71 44.03
N LEU A 28 -16.53 -9.41 42.73
CA LEU A 28 -16.99 -8.13 42.19
C LEU A 28 -18.47 -7.86 42.48
N GLU A 29 -19.30 -8.90 42.47
CA GLU A 29 -20.73 -8.84 42.78
C GLU A 29 -20.95 -8.61 44.28
N GLN A 30 -20.25 -9.34 45.14
CA GLN A 30 -20.25 -9.14 46.59
C GLN A 30 -19.75 -7.75 47.00
N LEU A 31 -18.67 -7.26 46.38
CA LEU A 31 -18.14 -5.91 46.60
C LEU A 31 -19.09 -4.82 46.11
N ARG A 32 -20.06 -5.14 45.24
CA ARG A 32 -21.07 -4.20 44.73
C ARG A 32 -22.25 -4.06 45.69
N GLU A 33 -22.56 -5.12 46.43
CA GLU A 33 -23.67 -5.17 47.40
C GLU A 33 -23.31 -4.56 48.77
N MET A 34 -22.03 -4.41 49.11
CA MET A 34 -21.59 -3.84 50.39
C MET A 34 -21.47 -2.30 50.36
N ASP A 35 -22.34 -1.61 51.12
CA ASP A 35 -22.30 -0.16 51.28
C ASP A 35 -21.02 0.31 52.00
N GLY A 36 -20.20 1.13 51.32
CA GLY A 36 -18.94 1.70 51.81
C GLY A 36 -17.67 1.23 51.08
N MET A 37 -17.76 0.23 50.19
CA MET A 37 -16.59 -0.40 49.54
C MET A 37 -16.34 0.04 48.08
N LYS A 38 -16.93 1.16 47.61
CA LYS A 38 -16.82 1.62 46.21
C LYS A 38 -15.38 1.76 45.72
N PHE A 39 -14.48 2.30 46.53
CA PHE A 39 -13.07 2.45 46.15
C PHE A 39 -12.39 1.10 45.89
N ILE A 40 -12.69 0.08 46.69
CA ILE A 40 -12.14 -1.26 46.51
C ILE A 40 -12.74 -1.92 45.27
N ASN A 41 -14.05 -1.73 45.03
CA ASN A 41 -14.72 -2.21 43.82
C ASN A 41 -14.08 -1.62 42.55
N ASP A 42 -13.81 -0.31 42.53
CA ASP A 42 -13.19 0.36 41.38
C ASP A 42 -11.76 -0.14 41.12
N VAL A 43 -10.96 -0.34 42.17
CA VAL A 43 -9.60 -0.88 42.05
C VAL A 43 -9.63 -2.33 41.57
N TYR A 44 -10.53 -3.15 42.11
CA TYR A 44 -10.66 -4.55 41.73
C TYR A 44 -11.19 -4.73 40.30
N THR A 45 -12.12 -3.86 39.86
CA THR A 45 -12.60 -3.79 38.48
C THR A 45 -11.48 -3.42 37.52
N LYS A 46 -10.66 -2.41 37.86
CA LYS A 46 -9.49 -2.05 37.03
C LYS A 46 -8.49 -3.19 36.93
N LEU A 47 -8.26 -3.92 38.02
CA LEU A 47 -7.37 -5.09 38.03
C LEU A 47 -7.89 -6.19 37.09
N TYR A 48 -9.20 -6.45 37.15
CA TYR A 48 -9.88 -7.42 36.30
C TYR A 48 -9.81 -7.01 34.82
N ASP A 49 -10.06 -5.75 34.49
CA ASP A 49 -9.94 -5.22 33.12
C ASP A 49 -8.49 -5.33 32.60
N THR A 50 -7.49 -5.07 33.44
CA THR A 50 -6.08 -5.24 33.05
C THR A 50 -5.71 -6.70 32.83
N TYR A 51 -6.24 -7.62 33.64
CA TYR A 51 -6.04 -9.06 33.45
C TYR A 51 -6.61 -9.54 32.11
N TYR A 52 -7.83 -9.14 31.75
CA TYR A 52 -8.44 -9.53 30.47
C TYR A 52 -7.67 -8.97 29.27
N LYS A 53 -7.19 -7.73 29.35
CA LYS A 53 -6.34 -7.15 28.29
C LYS A 53 -5.05 -7.94 28.11
N LEU A 54 -4.36 -8.28 29.20
CA LEU A 54 -3.13 -9.07 29.13
C LEU A 54 -3.38 -10.49 28.62
N LYS A 55 -4.53 -11.10 28.97
CA LYS A 55 -4.94 -12.42 28.44
C LYS A 55 -5.17 -12.38 26.94
N GLU A 56 -5.87 -11.35 26.43
CA GLU A 56 -6.10 -11.16 25.00
C GLU A 56 -4.79 -10.90 24.23
N GLU A 57 -3.90 -10.07 24.78
CA GLU A 57 -2.57 -9.85 24.21
C GLU A 57 -1.75 -11.16 24.17
N ASN A 58 -1.79 -11.96 25.23
CA ASN A 58 -1.09 -13.23 25.29
C ASN A 58 -1.63 -14.24 24.26
N ALA A 59 -2.94 -14.32 24.09
CA ALA A 59 -3.56 -15.16 23.06
C ALA A 59 -3.09 -14.77 21.64
N GLN A 60 -3.03 -13.46 21.35
CA GLN A 60 -2.50 -12.97 20.07
C GLN A 60 -1.00 -13.28 19.91
N HIS A 61 -0.22 -13.30 20.99
CA HIS A 61 1.18 -13.69 20.94
C HIS A 61 1.36 -15.19 20.66
N CYS A 62 0.56 -16.05 21.29
CA CYS A 62 0.54 -17.50 21.03
C CYS A 62 0.18 -17.79 19.56
N GLU A 63 -0.86 -17.16 19.01
CA GLU A 63 -1.24 -17.33 17.59
C GLU A 63 -0.10 -16.90 16.64
N ARG A 64 0.61 -15.81 16.97
CA ARG A 64 1.77 -15.38 16.17
C ARG A 64 2.91 -16.38 16.27
N GLU A 65 3.17 -16.94 17.45
CA GLU A 65 4.22 -17.94 17.65
C GLU A 65 3.92 -19.23 16.86
N GLU A 66 2.69 -19.74 16.93
CA GLU A 66 2.24 -20.87 16.14
C GLU A 66 2.33 -20.59 14.63
N GLY A 67 1.92 -19.39 14.21
CA GLY A 67 2.04 -18.95 12.82
C GLY A 67 3.49 -18.88 12.34
N LEU A 68 4.44 -18.48 13.20
CA LEU A 68 5.87 -18.47 12.90
C LEU A 68 6.44 -19.89 12.86
N LYS A 69 6.06 -20.77 13.80
CA LYS A 69 6.46 -22.19 13.80
C LYS A 69 5.99 -22.91 12.54
N ALA A 70 4.75 -22.67 12.10
CA ALA A 70 4.22 -23.24 10.86
C ALA A 70 4.97 -22.74 9.61
N LYS A 71 5.39 -21.47 9.59
CA LYS A 71 6.22 -20.94 8.50
C LYS A 71 7.62 -21.55 8.51
N LEU A 72 8.22 -21.72 9.69
CA LEU A 72 9.53 -22.33 9.83
C LEU A 72 9.52 -23.78 9.33
N GLY A 73 8.52 -24.57 9.70
CA GLY A 73 8.35 -25.93 9.22
C GLY A 73 8.22 -26.03 7.69
N ARG A 74 7.49 -25.10 7.05
CA ARG A 74 7.44 -25.04 5.57
C ARG A 74 8.80 -24.76 4.94
N PHE A 75 9.61 -23.91 5.57
CA PHE A 75 10.96 -23.66 5.07
C PHE A 75 11.84 -24.89 5.23
N ASP A 76 11.75 -25.60 6.36
CA ASP A 76 12.49 -26.85 6.58
C ASP A 76 12.08 -27.93 5.56
N ASP A 77 10.79 -28.05 5.24
CA ASP A 77 10.30 -28.95 4.18
C ASP A 77 10.91 -28.58 2.82
N THR A 78 10.90 -27.30 2.44
CA THR A 78 11.49 -26.85 1.16
C THR A 78 13.00 -27.07 1.09
N VAL A 79 13.72 -26.88 2.20
CA VAL A 79 15.16 -27.14 2.26
C VAL A 79 15.42 -28.64 2.11
N THR A 80 14.58 -29.48 2.70
CA THR A 80 14.69 -30.94 2.59
C THR A 80 14.44 -31.42 1.16
N ASP A 81 13.44 -30.86 0.48
CA ASP A 81 13.16 -31.14 -0.93
C ASP A 81 14.35 -30.76 -1.83
N PHE A 82 14.92 -29.57 -1.64
CA PHE A 82 16.10 -29.14 -2.40
C PHE A 82 17.33 -30.02 -2.13
N MET A 83 17.56 -30.45 -0.89
CA MET A 83 18.63 -31.41 -0.60
C MET A 83 18.41 -32.75 -1.31
N GLY A 84 17.15 -33.21 -1.41
CA GLY A 84 16.77 -34.40 -2.17
C GLY A 84 17.08 -34.26 -3.67
N GLU A 85 16.67 -33.14 -4.28
CA GLU A 85 16.96 -32.86 -5.69
C GLU A 85 18.47 -32.77 -5.98
N ILE A 86 19.24 -32.13 -5.08
CA ILE A 86 20.69 -32.04 -5.23
C ILE A 86 21.33 -33.43 -5.18
N ALA A 87 20.87 -34.32 -4.29
CA ALA A 87 21.38 -35.69 -4.20
C ALA A 87 21.04 -36.52 -5.46
N GLU A 88 19.82 -36.38 -5.99
CA GLU A 88 19.39 -37.03 -7.23
C GLU A 88 20.24 -36.58 -8.43
N ASN A 89 20.45 -35.26 -8.55
CA ASN A 89 21.27 -34.65 -9.58
C ASN A 89 22.73 -35.11 -9.49
N HIS A 90 23.29 -35.26 -8.28
CA HIS A 90 24.64 -35.81 -8.11
C HIS A 90 24.75 -37.25 -8.64
N LYS A 91 23.74 -38.11 -8.41
CA LYS A 91 23.72 -39.48 -8.96
C LYS A 91 23.68 -39.46 -10.49
N VAL A 92 22.91 -38.55 -11.09
CA VAL A 92 22.86 -38.41 -12.56
C VAL A 92 24.20 -37.95 -13.12
N ILE A 93 24.84 -36.97 -12.47
CA ILE A 93 26.17 -36.48 -12.87
C ILE A 93 27.21 -37.59 -12.79
N GLU A 94 27.19 -38.44 -11.77
CA GLU A 94 28.10 -39.60 -11.69
C GLU A 94 27.88 -40.59 -12.83
N LYS A 95 26.63 -40.92 -13.16
CA LYS A 95 26.31 -41.81 -14.30
C LYS A 95 26.81 -41.25 -15.63
N LEU A 96 26.57 -39.97 -15.88
CA LEU A 96 27.06 -39.32 -17.10
C LEU A 96 28.59 -39.28 -17.16
N ARG A 97 29.27 -39.12 -16.01
CA ARG A 97 30.74 -39.19 -15.95
C ARG A 97 31.26 -40.61 -16.24
N THR A 98 30.55 -41.65 -15.84
CA THR A 98 30.92 -43.03 -16.20
C THR A 98 30.71 -43.30 -17.69
N GLU A 99 29.57 -42.86 -18.25
CA GLU A 99 29.28 -43.01 -19.68
C GLU A 99 30.28 -42.26 -20.57
N ILE A 100 30.72 -41.06 -20.16
CA ILE A 100 31.77 -40.31 -20.87
C ILE A 100 33.10 -41.07 -20.87
N LYS A 101 33.48 -41.69 -19.74
CA LYS A 101 34.72 -42.49 -19.67
C LYS A 101 34.65 -43.72 -20.57
N GLU A 102 33.49 -44.37 -20.62
CA GLU A 102 33.27 -45.51 -21.51
C GLU A 102 33.32 -45.11 -22.98
N ALA A 103 32.69 -43.99 -23.35
CA ALA A 103 32.73 -43.44 -24.70
C ALA A 103 34.16 -43.05 -25.13
N GLN A 104 34.95 -42.48 -24.22
CA GLN A 104 36.37 -42.17 -24.46
C GLN A 104 37.18 -43.44 -24.72
N ALA A 105 37.01 -44.47 -23.89
CA ALA A 105 37.69 -45.75 -24.09
C ALA A 105 37.30 -46.42 -25.43
N LEU A 106 36.04 -46.26 -25.85
CA LEU A 106 35.54 -46.79 -27.12
C LEU A 106 36.13 -46.01 -28.32
N ALA A 107 36.23 -44.69 -28.21
CA ALA A 107 36.87 -43.85 -29.22
C ALA A 107 38.36 -44.16 -29.37
N ASP A 108 39.09 -44.33 -28.26
CA ASP A 108 40.51 -44.73 -28.28
C ASP A 108 40.68 -46.12 -28.92
N ALA A 109 39.78 -47.07 -28.64
CA ALA A 109 39.79 -48.39 -29.26
C ALA A 109 39.49 -48.34 -30.76
N MET A 110 38.60 -47.45 -31.21
CA MET A 110 38.33 -47.23 -32.63
C MET A 110 39.53 -46.60 -33.33
N HIS A 111 40.17 -45.60 -32.73
CA HIS A 111 41.33 -44.95 -33.29
C HIS A 111 42.53 -45.92 -33.41
N ALA A 112 42.71 -46.83 -32.45
CA ALA A 112 43.71 -47.90 -32.55
C ALA A 112 43.42 -48.91 -33.68
N ARG A 113 42.13 -49.24 -33.92
CA ARG A 113 41.71 -50.07 -35.07
C ARG A 113 41.93 -49.36 -36.41
N GLU A 114 41.68 -48.06 -36.45
CA GLU A 114 41.90 -47.26 -37.64
C GLU A 114 43.40 -47.18 -37.97
N LEU A 115 44.26 -46.94 -36.98
CA LEU A 115 45.71 -46.92 -37.17
C LEU A 115 46.24 -48.24 -37.74
N THR A 116 45.80 -49.38 -37.19
CA THR A 116 46.17 -50.71 -37.69
C THR A 116 45.62 -50.98 -39.10
N SER A 117 44.43 -50.48 -39.43
CA SER A 117 43.88 -50.59 -40.79
C SER A 117 44.67 -49.75 -41.80
N VAL A 118 45.12 -48.54 -41.42
CA VAL A 118 45.93 -47.66 -42.26
C VAL A 118 47.32 -48.25 -42.51
N GLU A 119 47.96 -48.82 -41.49
CA GLU A 119 49.21 -49.56 -41.63
C GLU A 119 49.04 -50.76 -42.59
N SER A 120 47.93 -51.50 -42.49
CA SER A 120 47.63 -52.60 -43.41
C SER A 120 47.44 -52.13 -44.85
N LEU A 121 46.77 -50.99 -45.07
CA LEU A 121 46.58 -50.39 -46.39
C LEU A 121 47.89 -49.90 -47.01
N GLU A 122 48.82 -49.37 -46.22
CA GLU A 122 50.16 -49.01 -46.69
C GLU A 122 50.96 -50.25 -47.12
N THR A 123 50.85 -51.36 -46.38
CA THR A 123 51.51 -52.62 -46.79
C THR A 123 50.92 -53.19 -48.08
N MET A 124 49.59 -53.14 -48.26
CA MET A 124 48.95 -53.57 -49.51
C MET A 124 49.30 -52.66 -50.69
N LYS A 125 49.38 -51.33 -50.49
CA LYS A 125 49.87 -50.41 -51.54
C LYS A 125 51.29 -50.71 -51.98
N LYS A 126 52.19 -51.09 -51.06
CA LYS A 126 53.56 -51.53 -51.39
C LYS A 126 53.58 -52.87 -52.16
N GLN A 127 52.61 -53.76 -51.92
CA GLN A 127 52.47 -55.01 -52.66
C GLN A 127 51.90 -54.81 -54.07
N ILE A 128 50.94 -53.90 -54.24
CA ILE A 128 50.38 -53.55 -55.55
C ILE A 128 51.47 -52.99 -56.48
N VAL A 129 52.33 -52.09 -55.98
CA VAL A 129 53.46 -51.53 -56.75
C VAL A 129 54.51 -52.61 -57.13
N ARG A 130 54.62 -53.70 -56.37
CA ARG A 130 55.47 -54.86 -56.72
C ARG A 130 54.83 -55.70 -57.82
N LEU A 131 53.54 -55.99 -57.72
CA LEU A 131 52.80 -56.82 -58.67
C LEU A 131 52.62 -56.11 -60.02
N GLU A 132 52.45 -54.79 -60.04
CA GLU A 132 52.43 -53.99 -61.28
C GLU A 132 53.77 -54.08 -62.03
N LYS A 133 54.91 -54.13 -61.32
CA LYS A 133 56.23 -54.34 -61.93
C LYS A 133 56.46 -55.77 -62.46
N GLU A 134 55.79 -56.77 -61.89
CA GLU A 134 55.86 -58.17 -62.37
C GLU A 134 54.92 -58.43 -63.56
N LEU A 135 53.81 -57.70 -63.66
CA LEU A 135 52.86 -57.78 -64.78
C LEU A 135 53.41 -57.12 -66.06
N ASP A 136 54.22 -56.07 -65.93
CA ASP A 136 54.97 -55.47 -67.05
C ASP A 136 56.12 -56.36 -67.57
N ALA A 137 56.61 -57.29 -66.74
CA ALA A 137 57.66 -58.25 -67.12
C ALA A 137 57.11 -59.53 -67.79
N ARG A 138 55.83 -59.89 -67.55
CA ARG A 138 55.20 -61.11 -68.10
C ARG A 138 54.45 -60.91 -69.42
N LYS A 139 54.31 -59.68 -69.93
CA LYS A 139 53.76 -59.40 -71.27
C LYS A 139 54.80 -59.46 -72.42
N ARG A 140 56.02 -59.96 -72.17
CA ARG A 140 57.11 -60.10 -73.18
C ARG A 140 57.59 -61.54 -73.45
N ALA A 141 56.78 -62.56 -73.20
CA ALA A 141 57.09 -63.92 -73.66
C ALA A 141 55.78 -64.69 -73.88
N GLY A 142 55.41 -64.88 -75.15
CA GLY A 142 54.40 -65.84 -75.56
C GLY A 142 55.07 -67.07 -76.19
N GLU A 143 54.41 -68.21 -76.13
CA GLU A 143 54.37 -69.20 -77.23
C GLU A 143 53.39 -70.35 -76.92
N GLU A 144 52.76 -70.81 -78.00
CA GLU A 144 51.64 -71.75 -78.11
C GLU A 144 52.08 -73.20 -78.38
N ASP A 145 51.06 -74.08 -78.41
CA ASP A 145 50.92 -75.25 -79.31
C ASP A 145 51.66 -76.55 -79.00
N VAL A 146 51.23 -77.76 -79.40
CA VAL A 146 49.96 -78.46 -79.75
C VAL A 146 50.40 -79.88 -80.18
N GLY A 147 49.52 -80.88 -80.04
CA GLY A 147 49.46 -82.05 -80.95
C GLY A 147 50.21 -83.30 -80.48
N ALA A 148 49.58 -84.43 -80.11
CA ALA A 148 48.69 -85.36 -80.83
C ALA A 148 49.43 -86.39 -81.73
N THR A 149 49.19 -87.68 -81.49
CA THR A 149 48.62 -88.69 -82.45
C THR A 149 48.99 -90.15 -82.09
N SER A 150 47.98 -91.06 -82.06
CA SER A 150 48.01 -92.43 -82.67
C SER A 150 46.76 -93.31 -82.35
N ALA A 151 45.56 -92.73 -82.36
CA ALA A 151 44.39 -92.99 -83.24
C ALA A 151 43.88 -94.41 -83.62
N ALA A 152 44.34 -95.54 -83.07
CA ALA A 152 43.70 -96.85 -83.37
C ALA A 152 43.45 -97.76 -82.15
N LYS A 153 44.41 -97.86 -81.23
CA LYS A 153 44.13 -98.31 -79.83
C LYS A 153 43.39 -97.24 -79.03
N GLU A 154 43.48 -96.02 -79.52
CA GLU A 154 42.76 -94.88 -79.03
C GLU A 154 41.26 -95.00 -79.27
N LYS A 155 40.73 -95.68 -80.28
CA LYS A 155 39.26 -95.70 -80.52
C LYS A 155 38.46 -96.51 -79.47
N GLU A 156 38.96 -97.67 -79.07
CA GLU A 156 38.33 -98.48 -77.99
C GLU A 156 38.65 -97.90 -76.61
N LYS A 157 39.86 -97.36 -76.42
CA LYS A 157 40.16 -96.52 -75.26
C LYS A 157 39.26 -95.30 -75.24
N PHE A 158 39.01 -94.63 -76.35
CA PHE A 158 38.15 -93.45 -76.50
C PHE A 158 36.69 -93.80 -76.31
N GLU A 159 36.21 -95.02 -76.55
CA GLU A 159 34.82 -95.39 -76.21
C GLU A 159 34.66 -95.68 -74.72
N LYS A 160 35.62 -96.38 -74.10
CA LYS A 160 35.66 -96.57 -72.63
C LYS A 160 35.96 -95.28 -71.89
N GLU A 161 36.81 -94.45 -72.46
CA GLU A 161 37.19 -93.13 -71.97
C GLU A 161 36.11 -92.12 -72.31
N LYS A 162 35.34 -92.25 -73.40
CA LYS A 162 34.10 -91.49 -73.62
C LYS A 162 33.06 -91.87 -72.59
N LEU A 163 32.86 -93.15 -72.26
CA LEU A 163 31.94 -93.56 -71.19
C LEU A 163 32.41 -93.09 -69.80
N ARG A 164 33.71 -93.18 -69.52
CA ARG A 164 34.31 -92.65 -68.27
C ARG A 164 34.20 -91.14 -68.21
N LEU A 165 34.57 -90.42 -69.28
CA LEU A 165 34.45 -88.97 -69.42
C LEU A 165 32.99 -88.55 -69.44
N GLN A 166 32.06 -89.36 -69.93
CA GLN A 166 30.62 -89.10 -69.87
C GLN A 166 30.15 -89.22 -68.42
N GLY A 167 30.56 -90.25 -67.69
CA GLY A 167 30.27 -90.39 -66.26
C GLY A 167 30.92 -89.30 -65.39
N GLU A 168 32.16 -88.90 -65.71
CA GLU A 168 32.83 -87.76 -65.09
C GLU A 168 32.15 -86.44 -65.46
N LEU A 169 31.73 -86.27 -66.71
CA LEU A 169 30.99 -85.10 -67.18
C LEU A 169 29.62 -85.03 -66.50
N ASP A 170 28.93 -86.14 -66.33
CA ASP A 170 27.62 -86.19 -65.67
C ASP A 170 27.78 -85.98 -64.15
N ALA A 171 28.85 -86.50 -63.53
CA ALA A 171 29.19 -86.18 -62.15
C ALA A 171 29.58 -84.70 -61.96
N VAL A 172 30.30 -84.10 -62.91
CA VAL A 172 30.65 -82.67 -62.92
C VAL A 172 29.41 -81.83 -63.19
N LYS A 173 28.51 -82.23 -64.09
CA LYS A 173 27.21 -81.57 -64.30
C LYS A 173 26.34 -81.62 -63.05
N GLN A 174 26.32 -82.75 -62.34
CA GLN A 174 25.58 -82.85 -61.08
C GLN A 174 26.20 -81.97 -59.98
N ARG A 175 27.53 -81.92 -59.88
CA ARG A 175 28.22 -81.00 -58.96
C ARG A 175 28.00 -79.54 -59.33
N LEU A 176 27.98 -79.22 -60.62
CA LEU A 176 27.69 -77.88 -61.13
C LEU A 176 26.24 -77.50 -60.84
N ALA A 177 25.27 -78.40 -61.06
CA ALA A 177 23.88 -78.18 -60.70
C ALA A 177 23.72 -77.92 -59.20
N ASN A 178 24.37 -78.72 -58.36
CA ASN A 178 24.35 -78.52 -56.91
C ASN A 178 25.04 -77.20 -56.49
N SER A 179 26.14 -76.80 -57.16
CA SER A 179 26.81 -75.53 -56.85
C SER A 179 26.00 -74.33 -57.32
N VAL A 180 25.32 -74.43 -58.48
CA VAL A 180 24.41 -73.40 -58.99
C VAL A 180 23.23 -73.24 -58.02
N GLN A 181 22.63 -74.35 -57.56
CA GLN A 181 21.55 -74.29 -56.56
C GLN A 181 22.03 -73.68 -55.23
N TYR A 182 23.25 -74.00 -54.79
CA TYR A 182 23.84 -73.39 -53.60
C TYR A 182 24.13 -71.89 -53.77
N VAL A 183 24.57 -71.47 -54.97
CA VAL A 183 24.75 -70.05 -55.31
C VAL A 183 23.41 -69.33 -55.33
N GLU A 184 22.36 -69.90 -55.93
CA GLU A 184 21.00 -69.34 -55.92
C GLU A 184 20.45 -69.20 -54.49
N GLU A 185 20.70 -70.17 -53.61
CA GLU A 185 20.33 -70.09 -52.19
C GLU A 185 21.11 -68.99 -51.43
N LEU A 186 22.40 -68.80 -51.75
CA LEU A 186 23.21 -67.74 -51.17
C LEU A 186 22.79 -66.35 -51.69
N GLU A 187 22.47 -66.23 -52.97
CA GLU A 187 21.94 -65.00 -53.57
C GLU A 187 20.58 -64.64 -52.98
N ALA A 188 19.68 -65.62 -52.78
CA ALA A 188 18.41 -65.40 -52.11
C ALA A 188 18.59 -64.93 -50.65
N LYS A 189 19.53 -65.54 -49.91
CA LYS A 189 19.88 -65.09 -48.55
C LYS A 189 20.52 -63.70 -48.55
N ASN A 190 21.36 -63.39 -49.53
CA ASN A 190 21.99 -62.08 -49.63
C ASN A 190 20.94 -60.99 -49.91
N ASN A 191 20.01 -61.24 -50.83
CA ASN A 191 18.87 -60.34 -51.10
C ASN A 191 18.01 -60.12 -49.85
N ASP A 192 17.75 -61.16 -49.05
CA ASP A 192 16.98 -61.04 -47.81
C ASP A 192 17.74 -60.24 -46.73
N LYS A 193 19.08 -60.32 -46.71
CA LYS A 193 19.92 -59.49 -45.85
C LYS A 193 20.01 -58.05 -46.33
N GLU A 194 20.11 -57.81 -47.64
CA GLU A 194 20.06 -56.47 -48.24
C GLU A 194 18.72 -55.78 -47.97
N LEU A 195 17.61 -56.50 -48.08
CA LEU A 195 16.28 -56.01 -47.69
C LEU A 195 16.20 -55.65 -46.20
N ASN A 196 16.82 -56.42 -45.32
CA ASN A 196 16.87 -56.10 -43.89
C ASN A 196 17.78 -54.92 -43.59
N ILE A 197 18.91 -54.78 -44.28
CA ILE A 197 19.79 -53.62 -44.16
C ILE A 197 19.02 -52.36 -44.57
N SER A 198 18.34 -52.38 -45.71
CA SER A 198 17.54 -51.23 -46.19
C SER A 198 16.43 -50.85 -45.19
N LYS A 199 15.76 -51.82 -44.55
CA LYS A 199 14.79 -51.54 -43.48
C LYS A 199 15.43 -50.94 -42.23
N LEU A 200 16.62 -51.39 -41.85
CA LEU A 200 17.35 -50.85 -40.70
C LEU A 200 17.87 -49.44 -40.99
N GLU A 201 18.30 -49.16 -42.22
CA GLU A 201 18.68 -47.83 -42.69
C GLU A 201 17.48 -46.87 -42.62
N GLU A 202 16.29 -47.28 -43.09
CA GLU A 202 15.06 -46.49 -42.98
C GLU A 202 14.67 -46.21 -41.51
N GLN A 203 14.82 -47.20 -40.62
CA GLN A 203 14.58 -47.03 -39.19
C GLN A 203 15.59 -46.09 -38.52
N ILE A 204 16.86 -46.13 -38.92
CA ILE A 204 17.90 -45.22 -38.43
C ILE A 204 17.60 -43.80 -38.90
N GLU A 205 17.23 -43.61 -40.17
CA GLU A 205 16.90 -42.30 -40.73
C GLU A 205 15.65 -41.70 -40.06
N GLU A 206 14.64 -42.52 -39.74
CA GLU A 206 13.47 -42.10 -38.97
C GLU A 206 13.83 -41.74 -37.52
N ALA A 207 14.71 -42.51 -36.88
CA ALA A 207 15.20 -42.23 -35.53
C ALA A 207 16.05 -40.95 -35.48
N GLU A 208 16.93 -40.71 -36.45
CA GLU A 208 17.71 -39.48 -36.58
C GLU A 208 16.80 -38.26 -36.78
N ASN A 209 15.81 -38.37 -37.67
CA ASN A 209 14.83 -37.31 -37.88
C ASN A 209 14.01 -37.00 -36.63
N ASN A 210 13.65 -38.02 -35.84
CA ASN A 210 12.96 -37.84 -34.57
C ASN A 210 13.88 -37.21 -33.51
N ALA A 211 15.15 -37.61 -33.43
CA ALA A 211 16.14 -37.02 -32.52
C ALA A 211 16.37 -35.53 -32.84
N VAL A 212 16.46 -35.16 -34.11
CA VAL A 212 16.59 -33.75 -34.53
C VAL A 212 15.36 -32.93 -34.15
N ARG A 213 14.14 -33.46 -34.34
CA ARG A 213 12.90 -32.79 -33.89
C ARG A 213 12.88 -32.61 -32.38
N GLN A 214 13.29 -33.64 -31.64
CA GLN A 214 13.31 -33.62 -30.18
C GLN A 214 14.36 -32.62 -29.66
N ASN A 215 15.54 -32.56 -30.27
CA ASN A 215 16.56 -31.55 -29.94
C ASN A 215 16.09 -30.13 -30.22
N ARG A 216 15.42 -29.88 -31.36
CA ARG A 216 14.81 -28.56 -31.64
C ARG A 216 13.76 -28.17 -30.61
N LEU A 217 12.95 -29.13 -30.15
CA LEU A 217 11.96 -28.90 -29.08
C LEU A 217 12.64 -28.58 -27.75
N VAL A 218 13.70 -29.33 -27.39
CA VAL A 218 14.48 -29.08 -26.18
C VAL A 218 15.14 -27.71 -26.22
N ASP A 219 15.71 -27.30 -27.36
CA ASP A 219 16.32 -25.98 -27.51
C ASP A 219 15.27 -24.87 -27.43
N HIS A 220 14.09 -25.06 -28.03
CA HIS A 220 12.98 -24.12 -27.90
C HIS A 220 12.53 -23.98 -26.44
N LEU A 221 12.31 -25.09 -25.74
CA LEU A 221 11.95 -25.10 -24.32
C LEU A 221 13.04 -24.49 -23.43
N LYS A 222 14.33 -24.69 -23.75
CA LYS A 222 15.45 -24.02 -23.05
C LYS A 222 15.41 -22.51 -23.24
N THR A 223 15.16 -22.04 -24.46
CA THR A 223 15.01 -20.60 -24.73
C THR A 223 13.80 -20.00 -24.04
N GLU A 224 12.67 -20.71 -24.00
CA GLU A 224 11.47 -20.25 -23.29
C GLU A 224 11.66 -20.27 -21.77
N THR A 225 12.40 -21.25 -21.25
CA THR A 225 12.74 -21.30 -19.82
C THR A 225 13.69 -20.17 -19.43
N SER A 226 14.65 -19.81 -20.30
CA SER A 226 15.58 -18.72 -20.02
C SER A 226 14.91 -17.35 -20.09
N THR A 227 13.99 -17.14 -21.05
CA THR A 227 13.18 -15.91 -21.11
C THR A 227 12.26 -15.79 -19.91
N LEU A 228 11.58 -16.87 -19.51
CA LEU A 228 10.75 -16.87 -18.30
C LEU A 228 11.56 -16.61 -17.04
N LYS A 229 12.76 -17.18 -16.89
CA LYS A 229 13.66 -16.86 -15.79
C LYS A 229 14.05 -15.38 -15.76
N PHE A 230 14.41 -14.82 -16.91
CA PHE A 230 14.73 -13.40 -17.02
C PHE A 230 13.52 -12.51 -16.66
N GLU A 231 12.31 -12.88 -17.08
CA GLU A 231 11.09 -12.17 -16.68
C GLU A 231 10.81 -12.27 -15.18
N VAL A 232 11.04 -13.43 -14.56
CA VAL A 232 10.90 -13.62 -13.11
C VAL A 232 11.91 -12.76 -12.35
N ASP A 233 13.17 -12.73 -12.78
CA ASP A 233 14.22 -11.90 -12.17
C ASP A 233 13.89 -10.41 -12.32
N ASN A 234 13.41 -9.98 -13.49
CA ASN A 234 13.02 -8.60 -13.75
C ASN A 234 11.80 -8.20 -12.89
N ARG A 235 10.79 -9.09 -12.79
CA ARG A 235 9.65 -8.89 -11.87
C ARG A 235 10.10 -8.86 -10.41
N GLY A 236 11.07 -9.69 -10.03
CA GLY A 236 11.70 -9.68 -8.71
C GLY A 236 12.37 -8.33 -8.40
N GLY A 237 13.09 -7.76 -9.36
CA GLY A 237 13.68 -6.42 -9.24
C GLY A 237 12.62 -5.32 -9.09
N ILE A 238 11.53 -5.39 -9.86
CA ILE A 238 10.41 -4.44 -9.75
C ILE A 238 9.75 -4.56 -8.37
N ILE A 239 9.48 -5.77 -7.89
CA ILE A 239 8.90 -6.02 -6.56
C ILE A 239 9.81 -5.46 -5.46
N ALA A 240 11.12 -5.69 -5.53
CA ALA A 240 12.07 -5.13 -4.58
C ALA A 240 12.05 -3.59 -4.58
N SER A 241 11.98 -2.97 -5.76
CA SER A 241 11.87 -1.50 -5.88
C SER A 241 10.57 -0.94 -5.31
N LEU A 242 9.46 -1.67 -5.49
CA LEU A 242 8.15 -1.30 -4.96
C LEU A 242 8.12 -1.47 -3.45
N ASN A 243 8.71 -2.52 -2.91
CA ASN A 243 8.86 -2.73 -1.47
C ASN A 243 9.70 -1.63 -0.81
N ASP A 244 10.80 -1.19 -1.44
CA ASP A 244 11.61 -0.08 -0.93
C ASP A 244 10.84 1.27 -0.96
N LYS A 245 10.01 1.48 -2.01
CA LYS A 245 9.09 2.63 -2.07
C LYS A 245 8.00 2.55 -0.99
N LEU A 246 7.45 1.37 -0.74
CA LEU A 246 6.46 1.12 0.32
C LEU A 246 7.05 1.40 1.70
N ALA A 247 8.23 0.87 2.01
CA ALA A 247 8.92 1.11 3.28
C ALA A 247 9.25 2.61 3.50
N LYS A 248 9.61 3.33 2.43
CA LYS A 248 9.80 4.80 2.48
C LYS A 248 8.48 5.54 2.71
N ALA A 249 7.40 5.09 2.10
CA ALA A 249 6.06 5.64 2.31
C ALA A 249 5.58 5.40 3.74
N GLU A 250 5.75 4.20 4.29
CA GLU A 250 5.43 3.85 5.68
C GLU A 250 6.19 4.74 6.67
N LYS A 251 7.51 4.92 6.49
CA LYS A 251 8.30 5.86 7.33
C LYS A 251 7.83 7.31 7.20
N SER A 252 7.33 7.71 6.03
CA SER A 252 6.77 9.05 5.81
C SER A 252 5.43 9.21 6.53
N ILE A 253 4.56 8.19 6.48
CA ILE A 253 3.29 8.14 7.20
C ILE A 253 3.54 8.21 8.71
N GLU A 254 4.45 7.40 9.24
CA GLU A 254 4.80 7.38 10.66
C GLU A 254 5.35 8.75 11.14
N ARG A 255 6.12 9.45 10.29
CA ARG A 255 6.55 10.84 10.57
C ARG A 255 5.37 11.81 10.58
N ARG A 256 4.41 11.64 9.67
CA ARG A 256 3.20 12.49 9.60
C ARG A 256 2.27 12.24 10.77
N ASP A 257 2.14 11.00 11.24
CA ASP A 257 1.36 10.67 12.43
C ASP A 257 1.99 11.24 13.71
N ARG A 258 3.32 11.17 13.85
CA ARG A 258 4.03 11.87 14.93
C ARG A 258 3.82 13.39 14.87
N GLN A 259 3.85 13.97 13.67
CA GLN A 259 3.59 15.41 13.49
C GLN A 259 2.14 15.77 13.85
N LEU A 260 1.17 14.96 13.42
CA LEU A 260 -0.25 15.13 13.75
C LEU A 260 -0.46 15.04 15.26
N SER A 261 0.08 14.02 15.94
CA SER A 261 0.01 13.91 17.39
C SER A 261 0.61 15.14 18.11
N SER A 262 1.75 15.65 17.61
CA SER A 262 2.35 16.90 18.15
C SER A 262 1.51 18.15 17.89
N LEU A 263 0.76 18.19 16.79
CA LEU A 263 -0.12 19.30 16.45
C LEU A 263 -1.42 19.23 17.26
N THR A 264 -1.96 18.04 17.47
CA THR A 264 -3.14 17.81 18.32
C THR A 264 -2.86 18.25 19.76
N THR A 265 -1.74 17.83 20.34
CA THR A 265 -1.32 18.26 21.68
C THR A 265 -1.10 19.78 21.78
N LYS A 266 -0.50 20.41 20.75
CA LYS A 266 -0.38 21.88 20.70
C LYS A 266 -1.73 22.58 20.57
N LEU A 267 -2.69 21.98 19.85
CA LEU A 267 -4.02 22.52 19.66
C LEU A 267 -4.83 22.43 20.95
N GLU A 268 -4.75 21.31 21.67
CA GLU A 268 -5.33 21.13 23.00
C GLU A 268 -4.75 22.14 24.01
N ALA A 269 -3.43 22.33 24.01
CA ALA A 269 -2.78 23.34 24.85
C ALA A 269 -3.25 24.77 24.50
N ALA A 270 -3.33 25.11 23.21
CA ALA A 270 -3.81 26.41 22.76
C ALA A 270 -5.30 26.63 23.09
N HIS A 271 -6.12 25.57 23.06
CA HIS A 271 -7.53 25.62 23.45
C HIS A 271 -7.66 25.89 24.96
N SER A 272 -6.88 25.18 25.79
CA SER A 272 -6.82 25.41 27.23
C SER A 272 -6.37 26.83 27.58
N GLU A 273 -5.34 27.35 26.90
CA GLU A 273 -4.90 28.74 27.06
C GLU A 273 -5.97 29.75 26.63
N GLN A 274 -6.71 29.46 25.55
CA GLN A 274 -7.83 30.30 25.11
C GLN A 274 -8.96 30.33 26.14
N GLU A 275 -9.33 29.19 26.71
CA GLU A 275 -10.33 29.09 27.79
C GLU A 275 -9.89 29.83 29.07
N ALA A 276 -8.61 29.74 29.42
CA ALA A 276 -8.04 30.49 30.54
C ALA A 276 -8.04 32.00 30.26
N ALA A 277 -7.79 32.42 29.02
CA ALA A 277 -7.82 33.83 28.63
C ALA A 277 -9.25 34.39 28.60
N THR A 278 -10.24 33.62 28.14
CA THR A 278 -11.64 34.05 28.13
C THR A 278 -12.20 34.18 29.55
N THR A 279 -11.87 33.25 30.46
CA THR A 279 -12.25 33.37 31.87
C THR A 279 -11.61 34.59 32.55
N ARG A 280 -10.30 34.85 32.33
CA ARG A 280 -9.66 36.08 32.83
C ARG A 280 -10.29 37.36 32.24
N SER A 281 -10.62 37.35 30.96
CA SER A 281 -11.29 38.49 30.31
C SER A 281 -12.67 38.76 30.92
N ALA A 282 -13.43 37.71 31.24
CA ALA A 282 -14.71 37.85 31.93
C ALA A 282 -14.55 38.46 33.34
N GLN A 283 -13.58 37.97 34.11
CA GLN A 283 -13.27 38.52 35.45
C GLN A 283 -12.84 39.99 35.40
N LEU A 284 -12.00 40.38 34.43
CA LEU A 284 -11.58 41.77 34.26
C LEU A 284 -12.74 42.68 33.84
N ARG A 285 -13.70 42.18 33.05
CA ARG A 285 -14.92 42.94 32.72
C ARG A 285 -15.78 43.19 33.96
N GLU A 286 -15.97 42.18 34.79
CA GLU A 286 -16.71 42.30 36.06
C GLU A 286 -16.02 43.29 37.01
N GLN A 287 -14.68 43.25 37.11
CA GLN A 287 -13.91 44.22 37.88
C GLN A 287 -14.03 45.66 37.32
N LEU A 288 -14.09 45.83 36.00
CA LEU A 288 -14.30 47.15 35.39
C LEU A 288 -15.72 47.66 35.64
N GLU A 289 -16.74 46.80 35.60
CA GLU A 289 -18.12 47.18 35.93
C GLU A 289 -18.26 47.62 37.39
N THR A 290 -17.63 46.91 38.33
CA THR A 290 -17.63 47.31 39.75
C THR A 290 -16.90 48.64 39.96
N MET A 291 -15.72 48.82 39.37
CA MET A 291 -14.97 50.08 39.45
C MET A 291 -15.71 51.26 38.81
N ASN A 292 -16.41 51.04 37.69
CA ASN A 292 -17.24 52.08 37.09
C ASN A 292 -18.42 52.47 38.00
N ALA A 293 -19.07 51.50 38.63
CA ALA A 293 -20.14 51.77 39.58
C ALA A 293 -19.63 52.58 40.80
N ASP A 294 -18.43 52.28 41.30
CA ASP A 294 -17.80 53.03 42.39
C ASP A 294 -17.40 54.45 41.95
N LEU A 295 -16.91 54.62 40.73
CA LEU A 295 -16.56 55.92 40.15
C LEU A 295 -17.80 56.81 39.99
N ASP A 296 -18.93 56.24 39.55
CA ASP A 296 -20.19 56.97 39.46
C ASP A 296 -20.73 57.36 40.85
N ARG A 297 -20.60 56.51 41.87
CA ARG A 297 -20.90 56.90 43.27
C ARG A 297 -20.02 58.08 43.70
N ALA A 298 -18.71 57.99 43.51
CA ALA A 298 -17.78 59.07 43.86
C ALA A 298 -18.10 60.38 43.11
N ARG A 299 -18.53 60.31 41.85
CA ARG A 299 -19.00 61.49 41.08
C ARG A 299 -20.25 62.11 41.69
N THR A 300 -21.21 61.31 42.14
CA THR A 300 -22.42 61.83 42.80
C THR A 300 -22.09 62.50 44.14
N GLU A 301 -21.17 61.92 44.92
CA GLU A 301 -20.67 62.52 46.16
C GLU A 301 -19.91 63.83 45.90
N LEU A 302 -19.06 63.88 44.87
CA LEU A 302 -18.36 65.10 44.47
C LEU A 302 -19.33 66.20 44.02
N SER A 303 -20.40 65.83 43.30
CA SER A 303 -21.45 66.77 42.90
C SER A 303 -22.18 67.36 44.12
N ASN A 304 -22.49 66.54 45.12
CA ASN A 304 -23.16 66.97 46.34
C ASN A 304 -22.26 67.88 47.20
N THR A 305 -21.00 67.49 47.42
CA THR A 305 -20.02 68.32 48.16
C THR A 305 -19.72 69.64 47.43
N SER A 306 -19.70 69.64 46.10
CA SER A 306 -19.55 70.88 45.32
C SER A 306 -20.74 71.84 45.50
N LYS A 307 -21.97 71.31 45.60
CA LYS A 307 -23.17 72.12 45.91
C LYS A 307 -23.10 72.69 47.33
N GLU A 308 -22.67 71.90 48.31
CA GLU A 308 -22.47 72.36 49.69
C GLU A 308 -21.40 73.46 49.78
N LEU A 309 -20.28 73.29 49.07
CA LEU A 309 -19.21 74.29 49.00
C LEU A 309 -19.70 75.59 48.35
N LYS A 310 -20.53 75.50 47.30
CA LYS A 310 -21.13 76.68 46.66
C LYS A 310 -22.05 77.43 47.64
N ASN A 311 -22.90 76.71 48.38
CA ASN A 311 -23.75 77.33 49.40
C ASN A 311 -22.92 78.02 50.49
N ALA A 312 -21.84 77.38 50.95
CA ALA A 312 -20.93 77.98 51.93
C ALA A 312 -20.21 79.24 51.39
N ILE A 313 -19.83 79.26 50.11
CA ILE A 313 -19.24 80.44 49.45
C ILE A 313 -20.27 81.58 49.38
N ASP A 314 -21.52 81.28 49.01
CA ASP A 314 -22.59 82.27 48.93
C ASP A 314 -22.90 82.88 50.30
N ASP A 315 -22.91 82.07 51.37
CA ASP A 315 -23.07 82.57 52.74
C ASP A 315 -21.86 83.38 53.22
N ASN A 316 -20.63 82.97 52.88
CA ASN A 316 -19.43 83.76 53.17
C ASN A 316 -19.46 85.12 52.47
N ASN A 317 -19.97 85.18 51.23
CA ASN A 317 -20.16 86.42 50.49
C ASN A 317 -21.22 87.33 51.12
N LYS A 318 -22.31 86.78 51.68
CA LYS A 318 -23.29 87.56 52.47
C LYS A 318 -22.62 88.20 53.70
N ILE A 319 -21.86 87.40 54.46
CA ILE A 319 -21.13 87.88 55.64
C ILE A 319 -20.10 88.95 55.27
N ARG A 320 -19.36 88.78 54.16
CA ARG A 320 -18.42 89.80 53.66
C ARG A 320 -19.11 91.10 53.27
N ASN A 321 -20.28 91.03 52.64
CA ASN A 321 -21.06 92.21 52.27
C ASN A 321 -21.60 92.96 53.51
N GLU A 322 -21.97 92.24 54.57
CA GLU A 322 -22.34 92.82 55.86
C GLU A 322 -21.13 93.47 56.55
N ALA A 323 -19.96 92.82 56.54
CA ALA A 323 -18.72 93.38 57.07
C ALA A 323 -18.25 94.65 56.32
N ALA A 324 -18.47 94.70 54.99
CA ALA A 324 -18.20 95.87 54.16
C ALA A 324 -19.14 97.04 54.50
N LYS A 325 -20.43 96.77 54.76
CA LYS A 325 -21.39 97.80 55.23
C LYS A 325 -20.98 98.37 56.59
N LEU A 326 -20.62 97.51 57.55
CA LEU A 326 -20.15 97.92 58.88
C LEU A 326 -18.85 98.74 58.79
N SER A 327 -17.89 98.33 57.95
CA SER A 327 -16.66 99.09 57.71
C SER A 327 -16.92 100.47 57.10
N LYS A 328 -17.92 100.59 56.20
CA LYS A 328 -18.30 101.89 55.61
C LYS A 328 -18.95 102.81 56.64
N GLN A 329 -19.76 102.28 57.57
CA GLN A 329 -20.32 103.04 58.68
C GLN A 329 -19.22 103.52 59.65
N LEU A 330 -18.21 102.70 59.93
CA LEU A 330 -17.06 103.06 60.77
C LEU A 330 -16.25 104.23 60.14
N LEU A 331 -16.00 104.16 58.83
CA LEU A 331 -15.29 105.23 58.09
C LEU A 331 -16.07 106.56 58.09
N GLN A 332 -17.40 106.49 57.99
CA GLN A 332 -18.27 107.67 58.05
C GLN A 332 -18.24 108.34 59.43
N GLN A 333 -18.20 107.55 60.52
CA GLN A 333 -18.05 108.07 61.88
C GLN A 333 -16.64 108.64 62.12
N SER A 334 -15.59 108.00 61.60
CA SER A 334 -14.21 108.51 61.68
C SER A 334 -14.04 109.86 60.98
N LYS A 335 -14.65 110.07 59.81
CA LYS A 335 -14.64 111.37 59.11
C LYS A 335 -15.37 112.46 59.88
N ARG A 336 -16.43 112.11 60.62
CA ARG A 336 -17.16 113.05 61.48
C ARG A 336 -16.33 113.49 62.68
N TYR A 337 -15.49 112.60 63.22
CA TYR A 337 -14.55 112.88 64.31
C TYR A 337 -13.42 113.83 63.86
N GLN A 338 -12.81 113.58 62.69
CA GLN A 338 -11.74 114.44 62.14
C GLN A 338 -12.22 115.87 61.82
N LEU A 339 -13.47 116.05 61.41
CA LEU A 339 -14.05 117.38 61.15
C LEU A 339 -14.25 118.19 62.46
N LEU A 340 -14.57 117.52 63.57
CA LEU A 340 -14.70 118.13 64.90
C LEU A 340 -13.33 118.52 65.49
N GLU A 341 -12.28 117.77 65.17
CA GLU A 341 -10.91 118.02 65.63
C GLU A 341 -10.26 119.20 64.89
N HIS A 342 -10.53 119.36 63.59
CA HIS A 342 -10.07 120.52 62.81
C HIS A 342 -10.73 121.84 63.25
N ASN A 343 -12.01 121.81 63.66
CA ASN A 343 -12.70 123.01 64.16
C ASN A 343 -12.18 123.49 65.53
N LYS A 344 -11.44 122.66 66.27
CA LYS A 344 -10.84 123.01 67.57
C LYS A 344 -9.54 123.84 67.42
N VAL A 345 -8.73 123.55 66.41
CA VAL A 345 -7.44 124.22 66.15
C VAL A 345 -7.61 125.63 65.54
N GLY A 346 -8.69 125.87 64.78
CA GLY A 346 -9.00 127.19 64.21
C GLY A 346 -9.39 128.25 65.25
N VAL A 347 -10.00 127.85 66.37
CA VAL A 347 -10.45 128.78 67.42
C VAL A 347 -9.30 129.24 68.34
N GLU A 348 -8.20 128.47 68.41
CA GLU A 348 -7.03 128.80 69.24
C GLU A 348 -6.04 129.74 68.54
N THR A 349 -6.00 129.76 67.19
CA THR A 349 -5.07 130.61 66.42
C THR A 349 -5.55 132.05 66.20
N ASP A 350 -6.87 132.31 66.27
CA ASP A 350 -7.44 133.66 66.19
C ASP A 350 -7.34 134.46 67.50
N ARG A 351 -7.04 133.81 68.62
CA ARG A 351 -6.90 134.43 69.95
C ARG A 351 -5.51 135.06 70.20
N GLU A 352 -4.45 134.51 69.59
CA GLU A 352 -3.08 135.01 69.73
C GLU A 352 -2.77 136.18 68.78
N ARG A 353 -3.38 136.23 67.59
CA ARG A 353 -3.14 137.25 66.54
C ARG A 353 -3.71 138.64 66.87
N LEU A 354 -4.79 138.70 67.65
CA LEU A 354 -5.47 139.96 68.03
C LEU A 354 -4.89 140.64 69.30
N ARG A 355 -3.94 140.00 70.02
CA ARG A 355 -3.30 140.57 71.22
C ARG A 355 -2.00 141.35 70.97
N GLN A 356 -1.31 141.16 69.83
CA GLN A 356 -0.05 141.86 69.53
C GLN A 356 -0.19 143.13 68.67
N GLN A 357 -1.35 143.35 68.03
CA GLN A 357 -1.60 144.53 67.18
C GLN A 357 -2.02 145.79 67.95
N VAL A 358 -2.21 145.74 69.28
CA VAL A 358 -2.70 146.88 70.10
C VAL A 358 -1.58 147.64 70.85
N SER A 359 -0.35 147.12 70.93
CA SER A 359 0.72 147.73 71.77
C SER A 359 1.73 148.64 71.02
N VAL A 360 1.72 148.63 69.68
CA VAL A 360 2.74 149.30 68.83
C VAL A 360 2.24 150.62 68.21
N MET A 361 0.93 150.90 68.19
CA MET A 361 0.38 152.11 67.55
C MET A 361 0.17 153.33 68.47
N GLU A 362 0.46 153.24 69.78
CA GLU A 362 0.20 154.34 70.74
C GLU A 362 1.43 155.20 71.11
N ARG A 363 2.66 154.90 70.63
CA ARG A 363 3.89 155.63 71.05
C ARG A 363 4.65 156.41 69.96
N ASP A 364 4.32 156.27 68.68
CA ASP A 364 5.10 156.88 67.58
C ASP A 364 4.54 158.19 66.98
N LEU A 365 3.48 158.77 67.55
CA LEU A 365 2.80 159.96 66.99
C LEU A 365 3.10 161.32 67.66
N MET A 366 4.05 161.44 68.60
CA MET A 366 4.26 162.72 69.35
C MET A 366 5.65 163.40 69.30
N ILE A 367 6.73 162.81 68.76
CA ILE A 367 8.09 163.40 68.88
C ILE A 367 8.70 163.93 67.56
N ASN A 368 8.18 163.55 66.38
CA ASN A 368 8.75 163.92 65.07
C ASN A 368 8.39 165.35 64.54
N LYS A 369 8.20 166.33 65.43
CA LYS A 369 7.98 167.75 65.04
C LYS A 369 9.11 168.71 65.43
N LYS A 370 10.26 168.24 65.96
CA LYS A 370 11.32 169.11 66.53
C LYS A 370 12.75 168.86 65.99
N GLN A 371 12.89 168.72 64.66
CA GLN A 371 14.16 168.45 63.95
C GLN A 371 14.81 169.67 63.26
N ALA A 372 14.18 170.82 63.03
CA ALA A 372 14.60 171.63 61.86
C ALA A 372 15.36 172.96 62.08
N GLU A 373 15.85 173.33 63.29
CA GLU A 373 16.39 174.69 63.53
C GLU A 373 17.84 174.81 64.06
N SER A 374 18.58 173.72 64.38
CA SER A 374 19.90 173.82 65.07
C SER A 374 21.15 173.78 64.17
N ASP A 375 21.05 173.38 62.90
CA ASP A 375 22.23 173.02 62.06
C ASP A 375 22.81 174.17 61.21
N ARG A 376 22.65 175.43 61.63
CA ARG A 376 23.13 176.60 60.86
C ARG A 376 24.32 177.35 61.47
N ARG A 377 25.04 176.77 62.44
CA ARG A 377 26.17 177.46 63.10
C ARG A 377 27.51 176.70 63.09
N ASP A 378 28.26 176.92 62.03
CA ASP A 378 29.66 177.34 62.20
C ASP A 378 30.68 176.25 62.56
N ILE A 379 31.03 175.32 61.67
CA ILE A 379 31.72 175.57 60.37
C ILE A 379 32.96 176.51 60.43
N GLU A 380 33.29 177.14 61.57
CA GLU A 380 34.47 178.05 61.67
C GLU A 380 35.74 177.41 62.29
N ASN A 381 35.66 176.24 62.93
CA ASN A 381 36.78 175.69 63.71
C ASN A 381 37.81 174.84 62.92
N LEU A 382 37.55 174.46 61.66
CA LEU A 382 38.32 173.43 60.92
C LEU A 382 39.59 173.91 60.16
N LYS A 383 40.06 175.15 60.33
CA LYS A 383 41.20 175.67 59.55
C LYS A 383 42.60 175.50 60.17
N ARG A 384 42.76 174.89 61.35
CA ARG A 384 44.08 174.75 62.02
C ARG A 384 44.74 173.36 61.93
N GLU A 385 44.10 172.34 61.35
CA GLU A 385 44.64 170.96 61.29
C GLU A 385 45.50 170.65 60.04
N LYS A 386 45.66 171.60 59.11
CA LYS A 386 46.29 171.36 57.79
C LYS A 386 47.83 171.13 57.82
N ASP A 387 48.56 171.66 58.80
CA ASP A 387 50.03 171.71 58.72
C ASP A 387 50.77 170.48 59.30
N ILE A 388 50.08 169.60 60.03
CA ILE A 388 50.70 168.39 60.64
C ILE A 388 50.73 167.20 59.66
N LEU A 389 49.83 167.15 58.68
CA LEU A 389 49.65 166.02 57.75
C LEU A 389 50.77 165.86 56.70
N ASN A 390 51.52 166.92 56.37
CA ASN A 390 52.49 166.88 55.27
C ASN A 390 53.79 166.09 55.56
N LYS A 391 54.11 165.78 56.82
CA LYS A 391 55.33 165.00 57.15
C LYS A 391 55.14 163.47 57.16
N ASN A 392 53.90 162.97 57.21
CA ASN A 392 53.62 161.52 57.22
C ASN A 392 53.58 160.88 55.82
N ILE A 393 53.42 161.66 54.76
CA ILE A 393 53.27 161.16 53.37
C ILE A 393 54.56 160.51 52.84
N GLN A 394 55.75 160.99 53.24
CA GLN A 394 57.03 160.53 52.69
C GLN A 394 57.47 159.13 53.17
N LYS A 395 56.96 158.63 54.30
CA LYS A 395 57.23 157.25 54.75
C LYS A 395 56.35 156.19 54.06
N ILE A 396 55.08 156.52 53.84
CA ILE A 396 54.11 155.61 53.19
C ILE A 396 54.49 155.33 51.72
N GLN A 397 55.14 156.28 51.05
CA GLN A 397 55.57 156.12 49.65
C GLN A 397 56.62 155.02 49.45
N ASN A 398 57.55 154.81 50.39
CA ASN A 398 58.58 153.79 50.24
C ASN A 398 58.03 152.37 50.52
N GLU A 399 57.15 152.21 51.50
CA GLU A 399 56.48 150.93 51.78
C GLU A 399 55.52 150.52 50.65
N ALA A 400 54.91 151.48 49.94
CA ALA A 400 54.06 151.21 48.79
C ALA A 400 54.85 150.66 47.59
N LEU A 401 56.09 151.12 47.38
CA LEU A 401 56.97 150.63 46.30
C LEU A 401 57.46 149.19 46.53
N GLU A 402 57.78 148.81 47.76
CA GLU A 402 58.16 147.43 48.09
C GLU A 402 56.98 146.45 47.95
N ASN A 403 55.78 146.85 48.37
CA ASN A 403 54.57 146.03 48.22
C ASN A 403 54.17 145.83 46.75
N LEU A 404 54.38 146.82 45.89
CA LEU A 404 54.10 146.72 44.45
C LEU A 404 54.98 145.65 43.79
N ASN A 405 56.29 145.66 44.07
CA ASN A 405 57.22 144.67 43.52
C ASN A 405 56.88 143.23 43.96
N MET A 406 56.40 143.04 45.20
CA MET A 406 55.95 141.73 45.67
C MET A 406 54.66 141.27 44.98
N LEU A 407 53.76 142.19 44.64
CA LEU A 407 52.51 141.90 43.95
C LEU A 407 52.74 141.50 42.50
N ASP A 408 53.66 142.17 41.81
CA ASP A 408 54.07 141.84 40.44
C ASP A 408 54.66 140.42 40.35
N LEU A 409 55.49 140.03 41.32
CA LEU A 409 56.06 138.68 41.38
C LEU A 409 54.98 137.61 41.62
N GLN A 410 54.00 137.88 42.49
CA GLN A 410 52.85 137.00 42.73
C GLN A 410 51.96 136.88 41.48
N GLU A 411 51.76 137.97 40.74
CA GLU A 411 50.95 137.96 39.52
C GLU A 411 51.62 137.15 38.40
N GLN A 412 52.95 137.25 38.25
CA GLN A 412 53.70 136.39 37.32
C GLN A 412 53.56 134.91 37.68
N ARG A 413 53.61 134.55 38.98
CA ARG A 413 53.43 133.17 39.43
C ARG A 413 52.01 132.66 39.23
N ARG A 414 50.99 133.50 39.42
CA ARG A 414 49.59 133.16 39.09
C ARG A 414 49.43 132.87 37.59
N LYS A 415 49.99 133.70 36.72
CA LYS A 415 49.94 133.50 35.25
C LYS A 415 50.62 132.20 34.81
N GLN A 416 51.74 131.81 35.45
CA GLN A 416 52.38 130.52 35.21
C GLN A 416 51.48 129.34 35.60
N LEU A 417 50.87 129.38 36.79
CA LEU A 417 49.95 128.33 37.24
C LEU A 417 48.68 128.25 36.40
N GLU A 418 48.15 129.39 35.94
CA GLU A 418 47.02 129.43 35.00
C GLU A 418 47.37 128.78 33.67
N HIS A 419 48.57 129.05 33.14
CA HIS A 419 49.04 128.40 31.92
C HIS A 419 49.21 126.88 32.11
N GLU A 420 49.75 126.43 33.24
CA GLU A 420 49.87 124.99 33.56
C GLU A 420 48.49 124.32 33.69
N LEU A 421 47.50 124.99 34.29
CA LEU A 421 46.12 124.50 34.36
C LEU A 421 45.47 124.42 32.97
N ASP A 422 45.69 125.40 32.10
CA ASP A 422 45.18 125.38 30.72
C ASP A 422 45.79 124.25 29.90
N VAL A 423 47.10 124.02 30.04
CA VAL A 423 47.79 122.90 29.39
C VAL A 423 47.26 121.56 29.91
N ASN A 424 47.08 121.41 31.22
CA ASN A 424 46.56 120.18 31.82
C ASN A 424 45.09 119.93 31.45
N THR A 425 44.26 120.96 31.40
CA THR A 425 42.86 120.83 30.97
C THR A 425 42.75 120.45 29.49
N ALA A 426 43.58 121.02 28.62
CA ALA A 426 43.67 120.60 27.21
C ALA A 426 44.11 119.13 27.08
N GLN A 427 45.07 118.69 27.88
CA GLN A 427 45.53 117.30 27.89
C GLN A 427 44.43 116.33 28.38
N ILE A 428 43.68 116.69 29.43
CA ILE A 428 42.53 115.91 29.91
C ILE A 428 41.44 115.82 28.82
N GLN A 429 41.15 116.90 28.12
CA GLN A 429 40.19 116.89 27.00
C GLN A 429 40.65 115.96 25.87
N LYS A 430 41.94 115.98 25.51
CA LYS A 430 42.54 115.08 24.52
C LYS A 430 42.42 113.61 24.95
N GLN A 431 42.73 113.29 26.21
CA GLN A 431 42.58 111.94 26.74
C GLN A 431 41.12 111.48 26.76
N ARG A 432 40.17 112.35 27.13
CA ARG A 432 38.72 112.04 27.09
C ARG A 432 38.22 111.75 25.68
N LEU A 433 38.69 112.50 24.67
CA LEU A 433 38.38 112.23 23.28
C LEU A 433 38.91 110.85 22.85
N MET A 434 40.15 110.52 23.24
CA MET A 434 40.76 109.23 22.94
C MET A 434 40.04 108.06 23.62
N ILE A 435 39.59 108.23 24.86
CA ILE A 435 38.76 107.24 25.56
C ILE A 435 37.44 107.02 24.81
N ARG A 436 36.75 108.10 24.40
CA ARG A 436 35.50 107.99 23.62
C ARG A 436 35.71 107.29 22.27
N THR A 437 36.84 107.51 21.60
CA THR A 437 37.14 106.79 20.36
C THR A 437 37.37 105.31 20.61
N PHE A 438 38.12 104.95 21.67
CA PHE A 438 38.33 103.55 22.01
C PHE A 438 37.06 102.85 22.51
N GLU A 439 36.17 103.55 23.21
CA GLU A 439 34.86 103.03 23.59
C GLU A 439 34.02 102.70 22.36
N LYS A 440 33.96 103.63 21.38
CA LYS A 440 33.26 103.39 20.10
C LYS A 440 33.88 102.23 19.31
N ASP A 441 35.20 102.15 19.24
CA ASP A 441 35.88 101.05 18.55
C ASP A 441 35.61 99.71 19.26
N LYS A 442 35.63 99.67 20.60
CA LYS A 442 35.28 98.48 21.38
C LYS A 442 33.85 98.04 21.10
N ASP A 443 32.90 98.97 21.12
CA ASP A 443 31.48 98.66 20.85
C ASP A 443 31.29 98.17 19.41
N ARG A 444 31.96 98.77 18.42
CA ARG A 444 31.97 98.26 17.04
C ARG A 444 32.52 96.84 16.94
N MET A 445 33.65 96.56 17.59
CA MET A 445 34.23 95.21 17.58
C MET A 445 33.34 94.18 18.29
N LEU A 446 32.60 94.59 19.33
CA LEU A 446 31.60 93.74 19.98
C LEU A 446 30.44 93.43 19.04
N GLU A 447 29.91 94.44 18.35
CA GLU A 447 28.85 94.25 17.34
C GLU A 447 29.31 93.32 16.20
N GLU A 448 30.52 93.52 15.67
CA GLU A 448 31.10 92.63 14.65
C GLU A 448 31.27 91.19 15.16
N THR A 449 31.70 91.03 16.42
CA THR A 449 31.84 89.70 17.04
C THR A 449 30.49 89.01 17.23
N ILE A 450 29.46 89.75 17.65
CA ILE A 450 28.10 89.23 17.77
C ILE A 450 27.57 88.80 16.41
N ALA A 451 27.68 89.65 15.38
CA ALA A 451 27.22 89.34 14.03
C ALA A 451 27.96 88.13 13.43
N LEU A 452 29.27 87.98 13.68
CA LEU A 452 30.04 86.81 13.25
C LEU A 452 29.60 85.54 13.99
N ASN A 453 29.31 85.63 15.29
CA ASN A 453 28.81 84.48 16.06
C ASN A 453 27.41 84.06 15.61
N GLU A 454 26.50 85.00 15.37
CA GLU A 454 25.17 84.70 14.80
C GLU A 454 25.30 83.99 13.46
N LYS A 455 26.23 84.44 12.61
CA LYS A 455 26.50 83.79 11.32
C LYS A 455 27.12 82.39 11.47
N ILE A 456 27.96 82.16 12.49
CA ILE A 456 28.48 80.83 12.82
C ILE A 456 27.35 79.92 13.26
N ASP A 457 26.44 80.40 14.11
CA ASP A 457 25.29 79.63 14.60
C ASP A 457 24.34 79.26 13.45
N GLU A 458 24.04 80.20 12.55
CA GLU A 458 23.25 79.94 11.33
C GLU A 458 23.88 78.86 10.44
N ILE A 459 25.18 78.98 10.14
CA ILE A 459 25.90 77.98 9.33
C ILE A 459 25.95 76.63 10.05
N THR A 460 26.14 76.63 11.36
CA THR A 460 26.19 75.41 12.16
C THR A 460 24.85 74.69 12.14
N GLU A 461 23.74 75.43 12.24
CA GLU A 461 22.40 74.86 12.14
C GLU A 461 22.10 74.36 10.72
N GLU A 462 22.51 75.10 9.67
CA GLU A 462 22.39 74.61 8.29
C GLU A 462 23.17 73.31 8.09
N VAL A 463 24.42 73.23 8.56
CA VAL A 463 25.22 72.00 8.52
C VAL A 463 24.52 70.87 9.26
N ARG A 464 23.88 71.15 10.41
CA ARG A 464 23.11 70.17 11.18
C ARG A 464 21.93 69.63 10.38
N LEU A 465 21.14 70.51 9.76
CA LEU A 465 20.01 70.15 8.91
C LEU A 465 20.46 69.33 7.69
N ARG A 466 21.51 69.77 6.98
CA ARG A 466 22.08 69.01 5.86
C ARG A 466 22.60 67.63 6.28
N THR A 467 23.18 67.53 7.47
CA THR A 467 23.65 66.25 8.01
C THR A 467 22.48 65.31 8.30
N ALA A 468 21.37 65.83 8.82
CA ALA A 468 20.13 65.06 9.00
C ALA A 468 19.56 64.60 7.64
N ASP A 469 19.47 65.48 6.65
CA ASP A 469 19.03 65.12 5.29
C ASP A 469 19.89 64.01 4.67
N ILE A 470 21.22 64.09 4.82
CA ILE A 470 22.15 63.06 4.35
C ILE A 470 21.90 61.72 5.04
N LEU A 471 21.60 61.72 6.35
CA LEU A 471 21.28 60.50 7.09
C LEU A 471 19.99 59.86 6.59
N ASP A 472 18.95 60.66 6.38
CA ASP A 472 17.66 60.19 5.87
C ASP A 472 17.77 59.67 4.43
N LEU A 473 18.47 60.38 3.55
CA LEU A 473 18.76 59.89 2.19
C LEU A 473 19.59 58.60 2.19
N LYS A 474 20.59 58.48 3.07
CA LYS A 474 21.36 57.24 3.22
C LYS A 474 20.50 56.07 3.75
N LYS A 475 19.50 56.36 4.58
CA LYS A 475 18.55 55.34 5.07
C LYS A 475 17.61 54.91 3.95
N ALA A 476 17.04 55.86 3.21
CA ALA A 476 16.20 55.58 2.04
C ALA A 476 16.95 54.78 0.96
N LEU A 477 18.21 55.13 0.67
CA LEU A 477 19.05 54.39 -0.27
C LEU A 477 19.29 52.95 0.19
N ARG A 478 19.54 52.73 1.49
CA ARG A 478 19.69 51.39 2.06
C ARG A 478 18.40 50.58 1.93
N GLU A 479 17.26 51.18 2.22
CA GLU A 479 15.95 50.53 2.06
C GLU A 479 15.68 50.13 0.60
N GLU A 480 15.94 51.02 -0.35
CA GLU A 480 15.81 50.71 -1.79
C GLU A 480 16.81 49.64 -2.25
N THR A 481 18.04 49.65 -1.74
CA THR A 481 19.03 48.60 -2.04
C THR A 481 18.56 47.24 -1.53
N ILE A 482 17.99 47.18 -0.32
CA ILE A 482 17.42 45.96 0.26
C ILE A 482 16.20 45.50 -0.57
N LYS A 483 15.31 46.40 -0.98
CA LYS A 483 14.15 46.09 -1.84
C LYS A 483 14.61 45.52 -3.19
N SER A 484 15.58 46.16 -3.85
CA SER A 484 16.15 45.68 -5.11
C SER A 484 16.75 44.27 -4.96
N ARG A 485 17.51 44.02 -3.88
CA ARG A 485 18.05 42.69 -3.59
C ARG A 485 16.96 41.64 -3.36
N LYS A 486 15.89 42.00 -2.63
CA LYS A 486 14.72 41.11 -2.44
C LYS A 486 14.04 40.78 -3.77
N LEU A 487 13.86 41.76 -4.64
CA LEU A 487 13.28 41.56 -5.97
C LEU A 487 14.18 40.67 -6.86
N SER A 488 15.50 40.85 -6.82
CA SER A 488 16.44 39.97 -7.53
C SER A 488 16.32 38.53 -7.07
N VAL A 489 16.31 38.28 -5.75
CA VAL A 489 16.16 36.92 -5.20
C VAL A 489 14.81 36.30 -5.59
N ALA A 490 13.73 37.07 -5.54
CA ALA A 490 12.41 36.59 -5.96
C ALA A 490 12.37 36.27 -7.47
N LEU A 491 13.04 37.06 -8.30
CA LEU A 491 13.15 36.84 -9.73
C LEU A 491 13.98 35.59 -10.05
N ASP A 492 15.06 35.33 -9.32
CA ASP A 492 15.83 34.10 -9.47
C ASP A 492 15.07 32.85 -9.00
N ALA A 493 14.31 32.97 -7.90
CA ALA A 493 13.42 31.91 -7.42
C ALA A 493 12.32 31.57 -8.45
N THR A 494 11.64 32.58 -8.99
CA THR A 494 10.60 32.37 -10.03
C THR A 494 11.18 31.82 -11.33
N ARG A 495 12.41 32.19 -11.71
CA ARG A 495 13.13 31.56 -12.85
C ARG A 495 13.42 30.09 -12.59
N ALA A 496 13.87 29.73 -11.38
CA ALA A 496 14.11 28.35 -11.00
C ALA A 496 12.80 27.53 -11.00
N GLU A 497 11.72 28.07 -10.44
CA GLU A 497 10.39 27.46 -10.48
C GLU A 497 9.89 27.25 -11.91
N ARG A 498 10.01 28.26 -12.78
CA ARG A 498 9.65 28.14 -14.20
C ARG A 498 10.45 27.04 -14.89
N ASN A 499 11.76 26.95 -14.64
CA ASN A 499 12.60 25.91 -15.25
C ASN A 499 12.21 24.51 -14.75
N MET A 500 11.87 24.37 -13.45
CA MET A 500 11.36 23.12 -12.89
C MET A 500 10.01 22.74 -13.50
N LEU A 501 9.08 23.68 -13.63
CA LEU A 501 7.79 23.44 -14.26
C LEU A 501 7.92 23.06 -15.74
N HIS A 502 8.85 23.69 -16.47
CA HIS A 502 9.15 23.30 -17.85
C HIS A 502 9.69 21.88 -17.92
N LYS A 503 10.59 21.49 -17.01
CA LYS A 503 11.11 20.12 -16.95
C LYS A 503 9.98 19.11 -16.68
N ASN A 504 9.14 19.36 -15.68
CA ASN A 504 8.00 18.51 -15.36
C ASN A 504 7.00 18.43 -16.53
N TYR A 505 6.79 19.55 -17.25
CA TYR A 505 5.95 19.58 -18.44
C TYR A 505 6.52 18.71 -19.57
N THR A 506 7.83 18.76 -19.80
CA THR A 506 8.50 17.90 -20.79
C THR A 506 8.40 16.43 -20.39
N GLU A 507 8.68 16.09 -19.13
CA GLU A 507 8.53 14.71 -18.63
C GLU A 507 7.10 14.20 -18.79
N ALA A 508 6.09 15.01 -18.48
CA ALA A 508 4.69 14.65 -18.68
C ALA A 508 4.33 14.46 -20.16
N LEU A 509 4.92 15.24 -21.08
CA LEU A 509 4.73 15.06 -22.52
C LEU A 509 5.34 13.73 -23.00
N ASP A 510 6.53 13.39 -22.52
CA ASP A 510 7.21 12.12 -22.85
C ASP A 510 6.40 10.94 -22.32
N GLU A 511 5.89 11.00 -21.09
CA GLU A 511 4.99 9.99 -20.52
C GLU A 511 3.70 9.81 -21.34
N ILE A 512 3.09 10.91 -21.80
CA ILE A 512 1.91 10.85 -22.68
C ILE A 512 2.27 10.16 -24.00
N GLN A 513 3.45 10.41 -24.55
CA GLN A 513 3.90 9.79 -25.79
C GLN A 513 4.13 8.28 -25.61
N ASP A 514 4.75 7.87 -24.51
CA ASP A 514 4.93 6.45 -24.15
C ASP A 514 3.59 5.74 -23.95
N LEU A 515 2.64 6.38 -23.26
CA LEU A 515 1.28 5.85 -23.09
C LEU A 515 0.56 5.72 -24.43
N LYS A 516 0.71 6.68 -25.35
CA LYS A 516 0.15 6.57 -26.71
C LYS A 516 0.77 5.41 -27.49
N GLN A 517 2.07 5.16 -27.36
CA GLN A 517 2.72 4.02 -28.01
C GLN A 517 2.23 2.69 -27.40
N LYS A 518 2.14 2.59 -26.08
CA LYS A 518 1.57 1.41 -25.39
C LYS A 518 0.13 1.15 -25.82
N MET A 519 -0.69 2.20 -25.95
CA MET A 519 -2.07 2.08 -26.42
C MET A 519 -2.14 1.54 -27.86
N LYS A 520 -1.24 1.98 -28.76
CA LYS A 520 -1.14 1.43 -30.12
C LYS A 520 -0.74 -0.05 -30.12
N MET A 521 0.23 -0.44 -29.29
CA MET A 521 0.65 -1.84 -29.15
C MET A 521 -0.49 -2.72 -28.62
N LEU A 522 -1.22 -2.26 -27.60
CA LEU A 522 -2.40 -2.96 -27.08
C LEU A 522 -3.50 -3.06 -28.13
N ALA A 523 -3.73 -2.02 -28.94
CA ALA A 523 -4.69 -2.07 -30.04
C ALA A 523 -4.30 -3.13 -31.09
N TYR A 524 -3.01 -3.23 -31.44
CA TYR A 524 -2.52 -4.28 -32.33
C TYR A 524 -2.72 -5.68 -31.74
N GLN A 525 -2.40 -5.87 -30.46
CA GLN A 525 -2.63 -7.13 -29.75
C GLN A 525 -4.11 -7.51 -29.72
N ILE A 526 -5.01 -6.54 -29.54
CA ILE A 526 -6.46 -6.77 -29.60
C ILE A 526 -6.87 -7.25 -31.00
N GLU A 527 -6.38 -6.64 -32.08
CA GLU A 527 -6.69 -7.09 -33.44
C GLU A 527 -6.13 -8.48 -33.74
N GLN A 528 -4.91 -8.78 -33.28
CA GLN A 528 -4.34 -10.12 -33.42
C GLN A 528 -5.16 -11.18 -32.67
N LEU A 529 -5.60 -10.89 -31.44
CA LEU A 529 -6.47 -11.78 -30.68
C LEU A 529 -7.85 -11.95 -31.34
N LYS A 530 -8.39 -10.91 -31.98
CA LYS A 530 -9.64 -11.01 -32.75
C LYS A 530 -9.47 -11.92 -33.97
N GLU A 531 -8.36 -11.82 -34.69
CA GLU A 531 -8.04 -12.72 -35.81
C GLU A 531 -7.90 -14.17 -35.33
N ASP A 532 -7.21 -14.41 -34.21
CA ASP A 532 -7.08 -15.74 -33.60
C ASP A 532 -8.44 -16.32 -33.19
N ILE A 533 -9.31 -15.51 -32.60
CA ILE A 533 -10.69 -15.92 -32.25
C ILE A 533 -11.47 -16.27 -33.50
N SER A 534 -11.44 -15.41 -34.53
CA SER A 534 -12.11 -15.66 -35.81
C SER A 534 -11.59 -16.95 -36.48
N GLY A 535 -10.27 -17.18 -36.44
CA GLY A 535 -9.65 -18.42 -36.91
C GLY A 535 -10.17 -19.64 -36.15
N LYS A 536 -10.20 -19.58 -34.81
CA LYS A 536 -10.74 -20.67 -33.97
C LYS A 536 -12.23 -20.91 -34.20
N GLU A 537 -13.04 -19.86 -34.36
CA GLU A 537 -14.46 -19.99 -34.68
C GLU A 537 -14.69 -20.68 -36.04
N SER A 538 -13.88 -20.35 -37.04
CA SER A 538 -13.93 -21.03 -38.34
C SER A 538 -13.56 -22.51 -38.23
N GLY A 539 -12.55 -22.84 -37.41
CA GLY A 539 -12.15 -24.21 -37.10
C GLY A 539 -13.26 -24.98 -36.37
N LEU A 540 -13.90 -24.35 -35.39
CA LEU A 540 -15.02 -24.93 -34.64
C LEU A 540 -16.20 -25.26 -35.56
N LYS A 541 -16.60 -24.33 -36.43
CA LYS A 541 -17.66 -24.56 -37.43
C LYS A 541 -17.34 -25.73 -38.35
N SER A 542 -16.08 -25.87 -38.75
CA SER A 542 -15.62 -27.03 -39.55
C SER A 542 -15.77 -28.33 -38.76
N CYS A 543 -15.29 -28.37 -37.52
CA CYS A 543 -15.43 -29.52 -36.62
C CYS A 543 -16.89 -29.89 -36.37
N GLU A 544 -17.78 -28.92 -36.12
CA GLU A 544 -19.22 -29.14 -35.99
C GLU A 544 -19.80 -29.75 -37.27
N GLY A 545 -19.37 -29.27 -38.44
CA GLY A 545 -19.73 -29.85 -39.74
C GLY A 545 -19.30 -31.31 -39.88
N PHE A 546 -18.08 -31.66 -39.46
CA PHE A 546 -17.61 -33.05 -39.44
C PHE A 546 -18.37 -33.92 -38.45
N LEU A 547 -18.64 -33.40 -37.25
CA LEU A 547 -19.39 -34.10 -36.21
C LEU A 547 -20.83 -34.36 -36.68
N GLY A 548 -21.45 -33.40 -37.36
CA GLY A 548 -22.76 -33.57 -38.01
C GLY A 548 -22.76 -34.68 -39.07
N LYS A 549 -21.70 -34.80 -39.89
CA LYS A 549 -21.54 -35.90 -40.86
C LYS A 549 -21.39 -37.27 -40.15
N CYS A 550 -20.56 -37.34 -39.11
CA CYS A 550 -20.40 -38.56 -38.31
C CYS A 550 -21.71 -38.98 -37.64
N ASN A 551 -22.47 -38.05 -37.08
CA ASN A 551 -23.77 -38.34 -36.48
C ASN A 551 -24.76 -38.89 -37.50
N LYS A 552 -24.85 -38.28 -38.71
CA LYS A 552 -25.67 -38.82 -39.80
C LYS A 552 -25.27 -40.25 -40.18
N LYS A 553 -23.97 -40.54 -40.24
CA LYS A 553 -23.46 -41.88 -40.54
C LYS A 553 -23.75 -42.89 -39.42
N ASN A 554 -23.66 -42.48 -38.17
CA ASN A 554 -24.07 -43.29 -37.02
C ASN A 554 -25.57 -43.61 -37.07
N GLU A 555 -26.41 -42.64 -37.40
CA GLU A 555 -27.85 -42.84 -37.53
C GLU A 555 -28.18 -43.82 -38.67
N GLN A 556 -27.50 -43.69 -39.82
CA GLN A 556 -27.60 -44.66 -40.92
C GLN A 556 -27.19 -46.07 -40.49
N LEU A 557 -26.04 -46.22 -39.84
CA LEU A 557 -25.58 -47.52 -39.34
C LEU A 557 -26.55 -48.13 -38.32
N ARG A 558 -27.16 -47.30 -37.46
CA ARG A 558 -28.20 -47.75 -36.52
C ARG A 558 -29.43 -48.28 -37.25
N MET A 559 -29.90 -47.58 -38.28
CA MET A 559 -30.99 -48.05 -39.13
C MET A 559 -30.64 -49.35 -39.86
N GLU A 560 -29.42 -49.48 -40.39
CA GLU A 560 -28.94 -50.71 -41.02
C GLU A 560 -28.90 -51.89 -40.05
N ILE A 561 -28.39 -51.69 -38.83
CA ILE A 561 -28.41 -52.71 -37.77
C ILE A 561 -29.84 -53.10 -37.41
N GLN A 562 -30.74 -52.14 -37.25
CA GLN A 562 -32.14 -52.41 -36.92
C GLN A 562 -32.84 -53.22 -38.03
N ASN A 563 -32.60 -52.86 -39.30
CA ASN A 563 -33.09 -53.62 -40.45
C ASN A 563 -32.49 -55.05 -40.50
N GLY A 564 -31.21 -55.19 -40.18
CA GLY A 564 -30.53 -56.49 -40.07
C GLY A 564 -31.13 -57.37 -38.97
N LEU A 565 -31.41 -56.80 -37.80
CA LEU A 565 -32.07 -57.51 -36.69
C LEU A 565 -33.49 -57.95 -37.06
N ALA A 566 -34.25 -57.12 -37.78
CA ALA A 566 -35.59 -57.47 -38.26
C ALA A 566 -35.53 -58.69 -39.22
N LYS A 567 -34.62 -58.66 -40.21
CA LYS A 567 -34.40 -59.78 -41.12
C LYS A 567 -33.95 -61.05 -40.40
N LEU A 568 -33.08 -60.92 -39.39
CA LEU A 568 -32.64 -62.05 -38.58
C LEU A 568 -33.81 -62.66 -37.79
N SER A 569 -34.70 -61.82 -37.25
CA SER A 569 -35.90 -62.27 -36.55
C SER A 569 -36.85 -63.03 -37.47
N GLU A 570 -37.07 -62.51 -38.68
CA GLU A 570 -37.90 -63.15 -39.71
C GLU A 570 -37.31 -64.52 -40.12
N ALA A 571 -36.02 -64.57 -40.44
CA ALA A 571 -35.34 -65.82 -40.76
C ALA A 571 -35.38 -66.85 -39.62
N ARG A 572 -35.31 -66.40 -38.35
CA ARG A 572 -35.48 -67.30 -37.18
C ARG A 572 -36.90 -67.85 -37.08
N ALA A 573 -37.92 -67.04 -37.37
CA ALA A 573 -39.30 -67.50 -37.41
C ALA A 573 -39.51 -68.53 -38.52
N ASP A 574 -38.94 -68.30 -39.71
CA ASP A 574 -38.98 -69.24 -40.83
C ASP A 574 -38.30 -70.57 -40.50
N ILE A 575 -37.10 -70.52 -39.89
CA ILE A 575 -36.40 -71.74 -39.44
C ILE A 575 -37.24 -72.51 -38.42
N ALA A 576 -37.91 -71.81 -37.49
CA ALA A 576 -38.78 -72.45 -36.52
C ALA A 576 -40.00 -73.12 -37.18
N ALA A 577 -40.62 -72.47 -38.16
CA ALA A 577 -41.73 -73.02 -38.94
C ALA A 577 -41.29 -74.25 -39.74
N LEU A 578 -40.15 -74.18 -40.43
CA LEU A 578 -39.58 -75.30 -41.18
C LEU A 578 -39.26 -76.49 -40.27
N ARG A 579 -38.74 -76.26 -39.05
CA ARG A 579 -38.52 -77.34 -38.08
C ARG A 579 -39.81 -77.99 -37.58
N GLN A 580 -40.88 -77.22 -37.42
CA GLN A 580 -42.19 -77.79 -37.07
C GLN A 580 -42.73 -78.66 -38.22
N GLU A 581 -42.56 -78.21 -39.47
CA GLU A 581 -42.97 -78.99 -40.63
C GLU A 581 -42.12 -80.25 -40.82
N GLU A 582 -40.81 -80.16 -40.61
CA GLU A 582 -39.90 -81.31 -40.58
C GLU A 582 -40.34 -82.34 -39.53
N ALA A 583 -40.67 -81.89 -38.31
CA ALA A 583 -41.18 -82.76 -37.26
C ALA A 583 -42.51 -83.42 -37.63
N ARG A 584 -43.41 -82.69 -38.33
CA ARG A 584 -44.69 -83.21 -38.82
C ARG A 584 -44.49 -84.28 -39.89
N LEU A 585 -43.62 -84.01 -40.88
CA LEU A 585 -43.29 -84.96 -41.94
C LEU A 585 -42.63 -86.22 -41.38
N ASN A 586 -41.71 -86.08 -40.42
CA ASN A 586 -41.08 -87.22 -39.76
C ASN A 586 -42.10 -88.11 -39.02
N ARG A 587 -43.12 -87.53 -38.38
CA ARG A 587 -44.23 -88.32 -37.79
C ARG A 587 -44.99 -89.11 -38.85
N ILE A 588 -45.31 -88.48 -39.98
CA ILE A 588 -46.01 -89.15 -41.10
C ILE A 588 -45.16 -90.31 -41.65
N VAL A 589 -43.84 -90.10 -41.81
CA VAL A 589 -42.92 -91.16 -42.24
C VAL A 589 -42.90 -92.31 -41.24
N GLN A 590 -42.80 -92.03 -39.93
CA GLN A 590 -42.84 -93.07 -38.91
C GLN A 590 -44.16 -93.84 -38.92
N GLU A 591 -45.30 -93.15 -39.00
CA GLU A 591 -46.62 -93.79 -39.11
C GLU A 591 -46.68 -94.68 -40.36
N GLY A 592 -46.20 -94.19 -41.51
CA GLY A 592 -46.10 -94.95 -42.74
C GLY A 592 -45.19 -96.18 -42.64
N ASP A 593 -44.02 -96.06 -42.00
CA ASP A 593 -43.11 -97.17 -41.73
C ASP A 593 -43.77 -98.23 -40.83
N THR A 594 -44.50 -97.82 -39.79
CA THR A 594 -45.23 -98.76 -38.92
C THR A 594 -46.36 -99.47 -39.65
N ALA A 595 -47.10 -98.76 -40.51
CA ALA A 595 -48.15 -99.34 -41.33
C ALA A 595 -47.56 -100.35 -42.35
N ARG A 596 -46.44 -99.99 -43.00
CA ARG A 596 -45.72 -100.89 -43.89
C ARG A 596 -45.24 -102.15 -43.16
N ALA A 597 -44.68 -102.01 -41.96
CA ALA A 597 -44.24 -103.16 -41.16
C ALA A 597 -45.39 -104.09 -40.79
N LYS A 598 -46.58 -103.55 -40.45
CA LYS A 598 -47.79 -104.36 -40.21
C LYS A 598 -48.23 -105.13 -41.45
N LEU A 599 -48.29 -104.47 -42.61
CA LEU A 599 -48.66 -105.11 -43.88
C LEU A 599 -47.68 -106.21 -44.29
N ILE A 600 -46.37 -106.02 -44.06
CA ILE A 600 -45.35 -107.07 -44.30
C ILE A 600 -45.64 -108.29 -43.41
N LYS A 601 -45.91 -108.08 -42.12
CA LYS A 601 -46.21 -109.16 -41.18
C LYS A 601 -47.50 -109.90 -41.52
N GLU A 602 -48.54 -109.18 -41.96
CA GLU A 602 -49.78 -109.77 -42.46
C GLU A 602 -49.53 -110.62 -43.71
N LEU A 603 -48.71 -110.12 -44.64
CA LEU A 603 -48.32 -110.84 -45.86
C LEU A 603 -47.52 -112.10 -45.54
N GLU A 604 -46.56 -112.04 -44.62
CA GLU A 604 -45.84 -113.22 -44.11
C GLU A 604 -46.80 -114.24 -43.46
N GLY A 605 -47.79 -113.77 -42.71
CA GLY A 605 -48.86 -114.60 -42.16
C GLY A 605 -49.65 -115.33 -43.24
N LEU A 606 -50.10 -114.61 -44.27
CA LEU A 606 -50.81 -115.19 -45.42
C LEU A 606 -49.93 -116.16 -46.22
N MET A 607 -48.64 -115.89 -46.36
CA MET A 607 -47.69 -116.81 -46.99
C MET A 607 -47.56 -118.11 -46.17
N ASN A 608 -47.46 -118.02 -44.84
CA ASN A 608 -47.43 -119.19 -43.98
C ASN A 608 -48.73 -120.00 -44.07
N GLU A 609 -49.90 -119.35 -44.06
CA GLU A 609 -51.19 -120.01 -44.26
C GLU A 609 -51.25 -120.72 -45.62
N ARG A 610 -50.84 -120.04 -46.69
CA ARG A 610 -50.72 -120.63 -48.03
C ARG A 610 -49.82 -121.86 -48.03
N ASP A 611 -48.65 -121.80 -47.38
CA ASP A 611 -47.68 -122.90 -47.35
C ASP A 611 -48.18 -124.08 -46.52
N VAL A 612 -48.89 -123.83 -45.42
CA VAL A 612 -49.56 -124.88 -44.63
C VAL A 612 -50.64 -125.56 -45.46
N VAL A 613 -51.51 -124.80 -46.13
CA VAL A 613 -52.53 -125.36 -47.02
C VAL A 613 -51.90 -126.12 -48.19
N GLY A 614 -50.82 -125.58 -48.77
CA GLY A 614 -50.02 -126.25 -49.80
C GLY A 614 -49.48 -127.59 -49.32
N ALA A 615 -48.89 -127.65 -48.12
CA ALA A 615 -48.39 -128.89 -47.51
C ALA A 615 -49.51 -129.89 -47.17
N GLN A 616 -50.71 -129.41 -46.79
CA GLN A 616 -51.88 -130.27 -46.57
C GLN A 616 -52.40 -130.85 -47.88
N LEU A 617 -52.42 -130.07 -48.96
CA LEU A 617 -52.80 -130.51 -50.30
C LEU A 617 -51.85 -131.59 -50.82
N VAL A 618 -50.54 -131.38 -50.68
CA VAL A 618 -49.53 -132.40 -51.05
C VAL A 618 -49.76 -133.70 -50.27
N ARG A 619 -49.91 -133.62 -48.93
CA ARG A 619 -50.21 -134.80 -48.11
C ARG A 619 -51.48 -135.53 -48.53
N ARG A 620 -52.56 -134.80 -48.86
CA ARG A 620 -53.80 -135.39 -49.36
C ARG A 620 -53.63 -136.02 -50.74
N ASN A 621 -52.80 -135.44 -51.60
CA ASN A 621 -52.49 -136.00 -52.91
C ASN A 621 -51.63 -137.27 -52.80
N ASP A 622 -50.68 -137.31 -51.87
CA ASP A 622 -49.90 -138.51 -51.54
C ASP A 622 -50.79 -139.62 -50.97
N GLU A 623 -51.74 -139.27 -50.08
CA GLU A 623 -52.75 -140.19 -49.54
C GLU A 623 -53.64 -140.77 -50.65
N ILE A 624 -54.10 -139.92 -51.58
CA ILE A 624 -54.83 -140.36 -52.78
C ILE A 624 -53.97 -141.30 -53.64
N SER A 625 -52.70 -140.98 -53.85
CA SER A 625 -51.77 -141.80 -54.63
C SER A 625 -51.53 -143.17 -53.97
N LEU A 626 -51.38 -143.20 -52.65
CA LEU A 626 -51.30 -144.43 -51.85
C LEU A 626 -52.58 -145.26 -51.95
N LEU A 627 -53.75 -144.62 -51.94
CA LEU A 627 -55.04 -145.30 -52.13
C LEU A 627 -55.17 -145.88 -53.54
N TYR A 628 -54.74 -145.16 -54.59
CA TYR A 628 -54.71 -145.70 -55.94
C TYR A 628 -53.78 -146.92 -56.07
N GLU A 629 -52.59 -146.87 -55.48
CA GLU A 629 -51.68 -148.03 -55.48
C GLU A 629 -52.26 -149.20 -54.67
N LYS A 630 -52.96 -148.92 -53.56
CA LYS A 630 -53.69 -149.94 -52.80
C LYS A 630 -54.81 -150.60 -53.62
N ILE A 631 -55.59 -149.82 -54.35
CA ILE A 631 -56.62 -150.34 -55.28
C ILE A 631 -55.96 -151.22 -56.33
N ARG A 632 -54.86 -150.76 -56.93
CA ARG A 632 -54.11 -151.52 -57.94
C ARG A 632 -53.59 -152.86 -57.41
N ILE A 633 -53.03 -152.88 -56.20
CA ILE A 633 -52.60 -154.12 -55.53
C ILE A 633 -53.79 -155.05 -55.28
N LEU A 634 -54.93 -154.52 -54.82
CA LEU A 634 -56.15 -155.30 -54.61
C LEU A 634 -56.69 -155.89 -55.93
N GLU A 635 -56.68 -155.15 -57.03
CA GLU A 635 -57.06 -155.62 -58.36
C GLU A 635 -56.17 -156.77 -58.85
N ILE A 636 -54.84 -156.64 -58.71
CA ILE A 636 -53.87 -157.71 -59.04
C ILE A 636 -54.13 -158.94 -58.16
N THR A 637 -54.44 -158.75 -56.88
CA THR A 637 -54.73 -159.84 -55.94
C THR A 637 -56.03 -160.56 -56.30
N LEU A 638 -57.07 -159.83 -56.70
CA LEU A 638 -58.35 -160.38 -57.15
C LEU A 638 -58.20 -161.19 -58.44
N GLN A 639 -57.42 -160.70 -59.42
CA GLN A 639 -57.11 -161.43 -60.66
C GLN A 639 -56.35 -162.74 -60.38
N ARG A 640 -55.40 -162.72 -59.42
CA ARG A 640 -54.70 -163.92 -58.95
C ARG A 640 -55.60 -164.89 -58.17
N ALA A 641 -56.72 -164.43 -57.62
CA ALA A 641 -57.71 -165.28 -56.94
C ALA A 641 -58.69 -165.93 -57.93
N CYS A 642 -59.11 -165.22 -58.99
CA CYS A 642 -59.97 -165.78 -60.05
C CYS A 642 -59.32 -166.93 -60.84
N GLY A 643 -58.00 -166.89 -61.08
CA GLY A 643 -57.31 -167.97 -61.80
C GLY A 643 -57.16 -169.29 -61.03
N ARG A 644 -57.36 -169.28 -59.69
CA ARG A 644 -57.11 -170.44 -58.80
C ARG A 644 -58.37 -171.23 -58.41
N TYR A 645 -59.55 -170.85 -58.89
CA TYR A 645 -60.83 -171.49 -58.54
C TYR A 645 -61.32 -172.56 -59.54
N GLN A 646 -60.53 -172.93 -60.56
CA GLN A 646 -60.96 -173.89 -61.60
C GLN A 646 -60.29 -175.29 -61.56
N THR A 647 -59.23 -175.53 -60.79
CA THR A 647 -58.65 -176.87 -60.60
C THR A 647 -57.70 -176.85 -59.39
N THR A 648 -57.82 -177.62 -58.31
CA THR A 648 -58.78 -178.63 -57.84
C THR A 648 -58.44 -178.85 -56.36
N SER A 649 -59.43 -179.10 -55.49
CA SER A 649 -59.28 -179.94 -54.28
C SER A 649 -58.29 -179.49 -53.18
N THR A 650 -58.74 -179.65 -51.94
CA THR A 650 -57.96 -179.78 -50.68
C THR A 650 -57.20 -178.55 -50.15
N GLY A 651 -57.70 -178.05 -49.02
CA GLY A 651 -56.88 -177.93 -47.80
C GLY A 651 -56.27 -176.56 -47.47
N ASP A 652 -57.03 -175.75 -46.73
CA ASP A 652 -56.68 -175.20 -45.40
C ASP A 652 -55.52 -174.18 -45.17
N HIS A 653 -55.96 -172.99 -44.70
CA HIS A 653 -55.47 -172.19 -43.54
C HIS A 653 -54.20 -171.30 -43.70
N THR A 654 -54.28 -169.94 -43.78
CA THR A 654 -54.42 -168.86 -42.73
C THR A 654 -53.19 -168.64 -41.81
N THR A 655 -52.69 -167.47 -41.34
CA THR A 655 -52.76 -166.00 -41.58
C THR A 655 -51.69 -165.32 -40.66
N ALA A 656 -51.32 -164.05 -40.95
CA ALA A 656 -51.06 -162.93 -39.99
C ALA A 656 -49.71 -162.86 -39.22
N GLN A 657 -49.09 -161.72 -38.83
CA GLN A 657 -49.32 -160.25 -38.79
C GLN A 657 -47.95 -159.58 -38.42
N GLY A 658 -47.59 -158.34 -38.82
CA GLY A 658 -47.90 -157.02 -38.18
C GLY A 658 -46.70 -156.49 -37.34
N GLU A 659 -45.97 -155.42 -37.74
CA GLU A 659 -46.07 -153.99 -37.28
C GLU A 659 -45.71 -153.78 -35.78
N GLU A 660 -44.92 -152.81 -35.26
CA GLU A 660 -44.74 -151.37 -35.54
C GLU A 660 -43.68 -150.72 -34.58
N LEU A 661 -43.29 -149.45 -34.86
CA LEU A 661 -42.82 -148.35 -33.97
C LEU A 661 -41.35 -147.87 -34.05
N ALA A 662 -41.18 -146.61 -34.51
CA ALA A 662 -39.96 -145.79 -34.51
C ALA A 662 -40.20 -144.49 -33.69
N VAL A 663 -39.51 -144.27 -32.57
CA VAL A 663 -38.19 -143.59 -32.34
C VAL A 663 -38.31 -142.07 -32.07
N GLN A 664 -37.88 -141.73 -30.85
CA GLN A 664 -37.89 -140.45 -30.16
C GLN A 664 -36.77 -139.50 -30.62
N GLY A 665 -37.10 -138.21 -30.65
CA GLY A 665 -36.12 -137.12 -30.62
C GLY A 665 -35.55 -136.92 -29.22
N ILE A 666 -34.27 -137.20 -29.06
CA ILE A 666 -33.44 -136.81 -27.93
C ILE A 666 -32.07 -136.48 -28.51
N GLU A 667 -31.78 -135.20 -28.77
CA GLU A 667 -30.38 -134.73 -28.96
C GLU A 667 -30.19 -133.21 -28.83
N ASN A 668 -31.24 -132.37 -28.96
CA ASN A 668 -31.05 -130.90 -28.99
C ASN A 668 -31.34 -130.14 -27.66
N MET A 669 -31.56 -130.84 -26.54
CA MET A 669 -31.91 -130.17 -25.26
C MET A 669 -30.70 -129.49 -24.59
N THR A 670 -29.51 -130.06 -24.76
CA THR A 670 -28.26 -129.59 -24.12
C THR A 670 -27.72 -128.33 -24.78
N ASP A 671 -27.80 -128.23 -26.11
CA ASP A 671 -27.29 -127.08 -26.87
C ASP A 671 -28.15 -125.84 -26.65
N LEU A 672 -29.49 -125.99 -26.63
CA LEU A 672 -30.39 -124.88 -26.32
C LEU A 672 -30.23 -124.37 -24.88
N ARG A 673 -29.87 -125.22 -23.91
CA ARG A 673 -29.60 -124.79 -22.52
C ARG A 673 -28.30 -123.99 -22.41
N LEU A 674 -27.27 -124.37 -23.17
CA LEU A 674 -26.01 -123.64 -23.26
C LEU A 674 -26.19 -122.28 -23.95
N GLU A 675 -27.03 -122.23 -24.97
CA GLU A 675 -27.35 -121.00 -25.69
C GLU A 675 -28.21 -120.04 -24.85
N VAL A 676 -29.19 -120.56 -24.10
CA VAL A 676 -29.94 -119.76 -23.11
C VAL A 676 -29.02 -119.20 -22.03
N PHE A 677 -28.09 -120.00 -21.51
CA PHE A 677 -27.12 -119.54 -20.51
C PHE A 677 -26.17 -118.46 -21.05
N ASN A 678 -25.72 -118.59 -22.31
CA ASN A 678 -24.87 -117.59 -22.96
C ASN A 678 -25.64 -116.27 -23.20
N LEU A 679 -26.89 -116.35 -23.65
CA LEU A 679 -27.76 -115.18 -23.85
C LEU A 679 -28.11 -114.49 -22.54
N GLU A 680 -28.35 -115.23 -21.45
CA GLU A 680 -28.56 -114.66 -20.12
C GLU A 680 -27.30 -113.95 -19.59
N ARG A 681 -26.11 -114.49 -19.88
CA ARG A 681 -24.83 -113.86 -19.52
C ARG A 681 -24.56 -112.58 -20.31
N GLU A 682 -24.90 -112.55 -21.60
CA GLU A 682 -24.78 -111.36 -22.46
C GLU A 682 -25.79 -110.28 -22.07
N LEU A 683 -27.04 -110.67 -21.78
CA LEU A 683 -28.06 -109.76 -21.25
C LEU A 683 -27.64 -109.15 -19.91
N GLY A 684 -27.01 -109.93 -19.03
CA GLY A 684 -26.44 -109.44 -17.77
C GLY A 684 -25.32 -108.41 -17.97
N ARG A 685 -24.43 -108.63 -18.96
CA ARG A 685 -23.36 -107.68 -19.31
C ARG A 685 -23.92 -106.38 -19.88
N GLU A 686 -24.92 -106.44 -20.76
CA GLU A 686 -25.54 -105.23 -21.30
C GLU A 686 -26.32 -104.44 -20.26
N ARG A 687 -27.01 -105.12 -19.32
CA ARG A 687 -27.66 -104.44 -18.19
C ARG A 687 -26.66 -103.73 -17.28
N LEU A 688 -25.50 -104.32 -17.03
CA LEU A 688 -24.41 -103.68 -16.27
C LEU A 688 -23.81 -102.48 -17.03
N ARG A 689 -23.72 -102.56 -18.36
CA ARG A 689 -23.21 -101.47 -19.21
C ARG A 689 -24.17 -100.29 -19.28
N VAL A 690 -25.47 -100.54 -19.41
CA VAL A 690 -26.51 -99.51 -19.34
C VAL A 690 -26.53 -98.86 -17.96
N ARG A 691 -26.48 -99.65 -16.88
CA ARG A 691 -26.45 -99.12 -15.51
C ARG A 691 -25.19 -98.28 -15.23
N ALA A 692 -24.03 -98.67 -15.79
CA ALA A 692 -22.79 -97.89 -15.70
C ALA A 692 -22.85 -96.58 -16.53
N LEU A 693 -23.54 -96.58 -17.68
CA LEU A 693 -23.77 -95.37 -18.47
C LEU A 693 -24.82 -94.44 -17.83
N GLU A 694 -25.82 -95.00 -17.14
CA GLU A 694 -26.81 -94.27 -16.33
C GLU A 694 -26.16 -93.63 -15.09
N GLU A 695 -25.30 -94.35 -14.34
CA GLU A 695 -24.53 -93.78 -13.22
C GLU A 695 -23.54 -92.69 -13.69
N ALA A 696 -22.97 -92.84 -14.91
CA ALA A 696 -22.13 -91.81 -15.53
C ALA A 696 -22.92 -90.55 -15.97
N LEU A 697 -24.22 -90.69 -16.24
CA LEU A 697 -25.15 -89.56 -16.48
C LEU A 697 -25.61 -88.91 -15.17
N GLU A 698 -25.81 -89.67 -14.10
CA GLU A 698 -26.20 -89.16 -12.77
C GLU A 698 -25.05 -88.47 -12.02
N THR A 699 -23.79 -88.87 -12.27
CA THR A 699 -22.61 -88.23 -11.66
C THR A 699 -21.54 -87.88 -12.70
N PRO A 700 -21.54 -86.65 -13.27
CA PRO A 700 -20.52 -86.24 -14.22
C PRO A 700 -19.17 -86.03 -13.51
N LEU A 701 -18.33 -87.05 -13.51
CA LEU A 701 -16.95 -87.01 -13.05
C LEU A 701 -16.03 -86.55 -14.20
N ASN A 702 -16.10 -85.26 -14.55
CA ASN A 702 -14.94 -84.41 -14.86
C ASN A 702 -15.32 -82.96 -15.27
N VAL A 703 -14.94 -82.02 -14.39
CA VAL A 703 -14.26 -80.73 -14.64
C VAL A 703 -14.89 -79.75 -15.68
N HIS A 704 -15.72 -78.84 -15.13
CA HIS A 704 -15.98 -77.44 -15.50
C HIS A 704 -16.76 -77.09 -16.78
N ARG A 705 -18.04 -76.71 -16.60
CA ARG A 705 -18.67 -75.66 -17.42
C ARG A 705 -19.11 -74.43 -16.62
N TRP A 706 -19.26 -74.51 -15.29
CA TRP A 706 -19.81 -73.42 -14.47
C TRP A 706 -18.98 -73.26 -13.18
N ARG A 707 -17.77 -72.72 -13.32
CA ARG A 707 -17.07 -72.09 -12.18
C ARG A 707 -17.67 -70.70 -12.04
N LYS A 708 -18.28 -70.36 -10.89
CA LYS A 708 -18.44 -68.94 -10.54
C LYS A 708 -17.02 -68.36 -10.50
N LEU A 709 -16.67 -67.56 -11.49
CA LEU A 709 -15.38 -66.87 -11.53
C LEU A 709 -15.34 -65.97 -10.29
N GLN A 710 -14.58 -66.34 -9.27
CA GLN A 710 -14.10 -65.38 -8.28
C GLN A 710 -12.98 -64.56 -8.96
N GLY A 711 -13.39 -63.72 -9.89
CA GLY A 711 -12.56 -62.68 -10.47
C GLY A 711 -13.29 -61.37 -10.20
N THR A 712 -12.68 -60.49 -9.41
CA THR A 712 -13.12 -59.11 -9.32
C THR A 712 -13.00 -58.52 -10.72
N ASP A 713 -14.14 -58.21 -11.34
CA ASP A 713 -14.16 -57.59 -12.66
C ASP A 713 -13.29 -56.31 -12.64
N PRO A 714 -12.14 -56.28 -13.34
CA PRO A 714 -11.23 -55.13 -13.33
C PRO A 714 -11.93 -53.87 -13.81
N GLU A 715 -12.94 -54.00 -14.68
CA GLU A 715 -13.69 -52.88 -15.21
C GLU A 715 -14.61 -52.26 -14.16
N SER A 716 -15.35 -53.08 -13.40
CA SER A 716 -16.18 -52.63 -12.26
C SER A 716 -15.35 -52.01 -11.12
N VAL A 717 -14.17 -52.56 -10.80
CA VAL A 717 -13.25 -51.98 -9.80
C VAL A 717 -12.69 -50.65 -10.30
N ARG A 718 -12.29 -50.57 -11.57
CA ARG A 718 -11.82 -49.32 -12.20
C ARG A 718 -12.93 -48.28 -12.28
N LEU A 719 -14.18 -48.67 -12.54
CA LEU A 719 -15.33 -47.78 -12.55
C LEU A 719 -15.62 -47.25 -11.14
N THR A 720 -15.50 -48.09 -10.12
CA THR A 720 -15.67 -47.70 -8.71
C THR A 720 -14.55 -46.78 -8.24
N GLN A 721 -13.30 -47.02 -8.64
CA GLN A 721 -12.18 -46.10 -8.40
C GLN A 721 -12.38 -44.77 -9.13
N LYS A 722 -12.84 -44.79 -10.38
CA LYS A 722 -13.16 -43.58 -11.15
C LYS A 722 -14.30 -42.81 -10.48
N LEU A 723 -15.35 -43.48 -10.02
CA LEU A 723 -16.43 -42.88 -9.24
C LEU A 723 -15.91 -42.20 -7.97
N ARG A 724 -15.07 -42.89 -7.18
CA ARG A 724 -14.47 -42.33 -5.96
C ARG A 724 -13.55 -41.13 -6.24
N LEU A 725 -12.74 -41.19 -7.31
CA LEU A 725 -11.91 -40.07 -7.74
C LEU A 725 -12.76 -38.88 -8.20
N THR A 726 -13.86 -39.15 -8.90
CA THR A 726 -14.79 -38.12 -9.36
C THR A 726 -15.53 -37.50 -8.17
N GLN A 727 -15.98 -38.30 -7.20
CA GLN A 727 -16.58 -37.81 -5.96
C GLN A 727 -15.61 -36.94 -5.15
N LYS A 728 -14.33 -37.34 -5.01
CA LYS A 728 -13.31 -36.50 -4.36
C LYS A 728 -13.08 -35.18 -5.11
N LYS A 729 -13.05 -35.20 -6.45
CA LYS A 729 -12.93 -33.98 -7.26
C LYS A 729 -14.14 -33.06 -7.11
N VAL A 730 -15.36 -33.62 -7.08
CA VAL A 730 -16.59 -32.85 -6.85
C VAL A 730 -16.60 -32.22 -5.46
N LEU A 731 -16.18 -32.95 -4.42
CA LEU A 731 -16.06 -32.42 -3.07
C LEU A 731 -15.04 -31.27 -3.00
N ALA A 732 -13.84 -31.45 -3.58
CA ALA A 732 -12.83 -30.41 -3.65
C ALA A 732 -13.31 -29.17 -4.45
N GLN A 733 -14.03 -29.38 -5.55
CA GLN A 733 -14.63 -28.29 -6.31
C GLN A 733 -15.74 -27.58 -5.52
N SER A 734 -16.54 -28.31 -4.73
CA SER A 734 -17.56 -27.71 -3.87
C SER A 734 -16.96 -26.88 -2.74
N GLU A 735 -15.85 -27.34 -2.15
CA GLU A 735 -15.10 -26.59 -1.13
C GLU A 735 -14.47 -25.32 -1.71
N MET A 736 -13.87 -25.43 -2.90
CA MET A 736 -13.38 -24.26 -3.64
C MET A 736 -14.48 -23.25 -3.98
N LEU A 737 -15.68 -23.72 -4.33
CA LEU A 737 -16.83 -22.86 -4.59
C LEU A 737 -17.27 -22.11 -3.32
N VAL A 738 -17.32 -22.80 -2.18
CA VAL A 738 -17.64 -22.18 -0.87
C VAL A 738 -16.60 -21.12 -0.49
N LEU A 739 -15.30 -21.41 -0.70
CA LEU A 739 -14.24 -20.43 -0.47
C LEU A 739 -14.38 -19.22 -1.41
N LYS A 740 -14.66 -19.44 -2.69
CA LYS A 740 -14.87 -18.36 -3.66
C LYS A 740 -16.13 -17.54 -3.36
N ASP A 741 -17.20 -18.16 -2.88
CA ASP A 741 -18.41 -17.45 -2.44
C ASP A 741 -18.15 -16.62 -1.19
N ARG A 742 -17.31 -17.11 -0.26
CA ARG A 742 -16.87 -16.34 0.91
C ARG A 742 -16.03 -15.14 0.50
N GLU A 743 -15.03 -15.32 -0.37
CA GLU A 743 -14.23 -14.23 -0.93
C GLU A 743 -15.12 -13.20 -1.68
N LEU A 744 -16.10 -13.66 -2.46
CA LEU A 744 -17.07 -12.79 -3.13
C LEU A 744 -17.93 -12.00 -2.14
N LYS A 745 -18.28 -12.59 -0.99
CA LYS A 745 -19.05 -11.91 0.06
C LYS A 745 -18.19 -10.87 0.78
N GLU A 746 -16.95 -11.20 1.11
CA GLU A 746 -15.98 -10.28 1.72
C GLU A 746 -15.65 -9.11 0.77
N THR A 747 -15.43 -9.37 -0.51
CA THR A 747 -15.21 -8.32 -1.52
C THR A 747 -16.43 -7.45 -1.75
N ARG A 748 -17.66 -8.01 -1.75
CA ARG A 748 -18.90 -7.21 -1.78
C ARG A 748 -19.05 -6.33 -0.55
N ASN A 749 -18.71 -6.84 0.64
CA ASN A 749 -18.76 -6.07 1.88
C ASN A 749 -17.72 -4.94 1.88
N LEU A 750 -16.49 -5.22 1.46
CA LEU A 750 -15.45 -4.21 1.29
C LEU A 750 -15.85 -3.16 0.25
N TYR A 751 -16.41 -3.58 -0.88
CA TYR A 751 -16.91 -2.67 -1.90
C TYR A 751 -18.03 -1.77 -1.37
N ALA A 752 -18.98 -2.34 -0.61
CA ALA A 752 -20.04 -1.57 0.04
C ALA A 752 -19.47 -0.58 1.06
N ALA A 753 -18.55 -1.01 1.94
CA ALA A 753 -17.89 -0.15 2.91
C ALA A 753 -17.10 1.00 2.25
N VAL A 754 -16.36 0.71 1.18
CA VAL A 754 -15.63 1.71 0.40
C VAL A 754 -16.59 2.67 -0.30
N LYS A 755 -17.70 2.17 -0.85
CA LYS A 755 -18.74 2.99 -1.47
C LYS A 755 -19.42 3.92 -0.45
N ASP A 756 -19.71 3.43 0.74
CA ASP A 756 -20.28 4.22 1.83
C ASP A 756 -19.28 5.28 2.34
N MET A 757 -17.99 4.92 2.46
CA MET A 757 -16.93 5.88 2.76
C MET A 757 -16.77 6.94 1.67
N LEU A 758 -16.83 6.56 0.39
CA LEU A 758 -16.80 7.51 -0.73
C LEU A 758 -18.05 8.41 -0.77
N ALA A 759 -19.21 7.90 -0.36
CA ALA A 759 -20.43 8.71 -0.23
C ALA A 759 -20.36 9.70 0.94
N LEU A 760 -19.61 9.37 1.99
CA LEU A 760 -19.31 10.25 3.13
C LEU A 760 -18.18 11.24 2.84
N GLN A 761 -17.38 11.02 1.79
CA GLN A 761 -16.37 12.01 1.39
C GLN A 761 -17.05 13.21 0.71
N PRO A 762 -16.79 14.43 1.19
CA PRO A 762 -17.26 15.62 0.49
C PRO A 762 -16.68 15.63 -0.91
N SER A 763 -17.52 15.88 -1.92
CA SER A 763 -17.09 15.93 -3.31
C SER A 763 -15.92 16.93 -3.48
N PRO A 764 -15.04 16.74 -4.48
CA PRO A 764 -13.85 17.59 -4.65
C PRO A 764 -14.17 19.09 -4.66
N GLU A 765 -15.34 19.49 -5.16
CA GLU A 765 -15.85 20.86 -5.11
C GLU A 765 -16.18 21.33 -3.68
N ILE A 766 -16.81 20.48 -2.86
CA ILE A 766 -17.05 20.75 -1.44
C ILE A 766 -15.73 20.83 -0.68
N GLN A 767 -14.74 20.01 -1.01
CA GLN A 767 -13.44 20.05 -0.36
C GLN A 767 -12.63 21.30 -0.76
N VAL A 768 -12.72 21.75 -2.01
CA VAL A 768 -12.14 23.02 -2.47
C VAL A 768 -12.83 24.22 -1.81
N THR A 769 -14.16 24.21 -1.70
CA THR A 769 -14.91 25.28 -1.01
C THR A 769 -14.61 25.29 0.49
N LEU A 770 -14.50 24.13 1.15
CA LEU A 770 -14.10 24.02 2.55
C LEU A 770 -12.68 24.58 2.76
N ASN A 771 -11.71 24.20 1.93
CA ASN A 771 -10.35 24.75 2.01
C ASN A 771 -10.32 26.26 1.76
N ARG A 772 -11.14 26.76 0.84
CA ARG A 772 -11.26 28.20 0.55
C ARG A 772 -11.87 28.96 1.73
N THR A 773 -12.92 28.42 2.35
CA THR A 773 -13.56 29.01 3.53
C THR A 773 -12.64 28.95 4.75
N GLN A 774 -11.90 27.86 4.95
CA GLN A 774 -10.92 27.72 6.02
C GLN A 774 -9.76 28.71 5.86
N ARG A 775 -9.24 28.89 4.64
CA ARG A 775 -8.24 29.94 4.34
C ARG A 775 -8.80 31.35 4.53
N ALA A 776 -10.05 31.59 4.14
CA ALA A 776 -10.70 32.89 4.38
C ALA A 776 -10.89 33.15 5.87
N LEU A 777 -11.21 32.11 6.65
CA LEU A 777 -11.36 32.18 8.10
C LEU A 777 -10.02 32.46 8.77
N THR A 778 -8.94 31.74 8.42
CA THR A 778 -7.61 31.99 8.98
C THR A 778 -7.11 33.40 8.65
N ASN A 779 -7.32 33.88 7.43
CA ASN A 779 -6.98 35.26 7.03
C ASN A 779 -7.81 36.31 7.78
N ARG A 780 -9.09 36.04 8.06
CA ARG A 780 -9.91 36.93 8.90
C ARG A 780 -9.45 36.90 10.35
N THR A 781 -9.09 35.74 10.88
CA THR A 781 -8.57 35.59 12.25
C THR A 781 -7.23 36.30 12.42
N THR A 782 -6.31 36.22 11.44
CA THR A 782 -5.05 37.00 11.49
C THR A 782 -5.32 38.49 11.40
N LYS A 783 -6.23 38.94 10.52
CA LYS A 783 -6.64 40.35 10.46
C LYS A 783 -7.27 40.82 11.78
N MET A 784 -8.08 39.99 12.42
CA MET A 784 -8.67 40.27 13.72
C MET A 784 -7.60 40.35 14.83
N LYS A 785 -6.59 39.48 14.81
CA LYS A 785 -5.43 39.58 15.72
C LYS A 785 -4.65 40.88 15.53
N CYS A 786 -4.43 41.32 14.29
CA CYS A 786 -3.82 42.61 14.00
C CYS A 786 -4.66 43.77 14.53
N LEU A 787 -5.97 43.75 14.31
CA LEU A 787 -6.89 44.76 14.84
C LEU A 787 -6.92 44.79 16.37
N ILE A 788 -6.88 43.62 17.03
CA ILE A 788 -6.79 43.54 18.49
C ILE A 788 -5.46 44.14 18.97
N ALA A 789 -4.34 43.84 18.31
CA ALA A 789 -3.04 44.42 18.65
C ALA A 789 -3.02 45.95 18.45
N GLU A 790 -3.60 46.45 17.35
CA GLU A 790 -3.79 47.88 17.12
C GLU A 790 -4.65 48.51 18.21
N LEU A 791 -5.74 47.87 18.60
CA LEU A 791 -6.66 48.34 19.63
C LEU A 791 -5.95 48.41 21.00
N SER A 792 -5.22 47.36 21.39
CA SER A 792 -4.41 47.35 22.61
C SER A 792 -3.30 48.42 22.59
N MET A 793 -2.70 48.69 21.43
CA MET A 793 -1.72 49.77 21.29
C MET A 793 -2.37 51.15 21.47
N ARG A 794 -3.57 51.35 20.94
CA ARG A 794 -4.35 52.59 21.14
C ARG A 794 -4.81 52.76 22.58
N GLU A 795 -5.26 51.69 23.24
CA GLU A 795 -5.59 51.70 24.67
C GLU A 795 -4.38 52.09 25.52
N ARG A 796 -3.20 51.57 25.19
CA ARG A 796 -1.95 51.96 25.85
C ARG A 796 -1.60 53.43 25.62
N GLN A 797 -1.72 53.92 24.39
CA GLN A 797 -1.52 55.34 24.09
C GLN A 797 -2.48 56.23 24.89
N VAL A 798 -3.76 55.85 25.00
CA VAL A 798 -4.74 56.59 25.81
C VAL A 798 -4.37 56.54 27.30
N SER A 799 -3.89 55.40 27.79
CA SER A 799 -3.41 55.28 29.18
C SER A 799 -2.18 56.15 29.45
N ASP A 800 -1.21 56.18 28.54
CA ASP A 800 -0.01 57.00 28.64
C ASP A 800 -0.37 58.49 28.62
N GLN A 801 -1.29 58.90 27.73
CA GLN A 801 -1.83 60.26 27.68
C GLN A 801 -2.59 60.64 28.95
N ARG A 802 -3.32 59.72 29.58
CA ARG A 802 -3.97 59.96 30.88
C ARG A 802 -2.94 60.18 31.99
N LEU A 803 -1.89 59.37 32.03
CA LEU A 803 -0.80 59.55 32.99
C LEU A 803 -0.06 60.88 32.80
N GLU A 804 0.16 61.30 31.56
CA GLU A 804 0.71 62.62 31.26
C GLU A 804 -0.23 63.75 31.71
N LEU A 805 -1.54 63.63 31.47
CA LEU A 805 -2.53 64.59 31.96
C LEU A 805 -2.54 64.67 33.49
N ASP A 806 -2.46 63.54 34.19
CA ASP A 806 -2.42 63.50 35.66
C ASP A 806 -1.13 64.12 36.21
N ARG A 807 0.00 63.89 35.52
CA ARG A 807 1.28 64.54 35.83
C ARG A 807 1.19 66.06 35.64
N VAL A 808 0.70 66.52 34.49
CA VAL A 808 0.53 67.95 34.20
C VAL A 808 -0.44 68.60 35.19
N ASN A 809 -1.52 67.91 35.56
CA ASN A 809 -2.46 68.37 36.59
C ASN A 809 -1.81 68.47 37.97
N SER A 810 -0.95 67.51 38.32
CA SER A 810 -0.18 67.54 39.58
C SER A 810 0.85 68.66 39.59
N GLU A 811 1.56 68.86 38.48
CA GLU A 811 2.48 69.98 38.30
C GLU A 811 1.75 71.32 38.41
N LEU A 812 0.58 71.46 37.77
CA LEU A 812 -0.30 72.63 37.88
C LEU A 812 -0.79 72.86 39.32
N HIS A 813 -1.16 71.80 40.04
CA HIS A 813 -1.53 71.90 41.45
C HIS A 813 -0.36 72.38 42.31
N SER A 814 0.84 71.82 42.08
CA SER A 814 2.06 72.25 42.79
C SER A 814 2.40 73.71 42.51
N PHE A 815 2.21 74.18 41.26
CA PHE A 815 2.39 75.57 40.88
C PHE A 815 1.37 76.48 41.55
N LYS A 816 0.10 76.09 41.57
CA LYS A 816 -0.96 76.83 42.29
C LYS A 816 -0.62 76.92 43.77
N GLN A 817 -0.16 75.84 44.40
CA GLN A 817 0.22 75.83 45.80
C GLN A 817 1.39 76.77 46.09
N LYS A 818 2.47 76.69 45.30
CA LYS A 818 3.62 77.62 45.37
C LYS A 818 3.18 79.07 45.17
N TYR A 819 2.27 79.33 44.23
CA TYR A 819 1.72 80.66 43.99
C TYR A 819 0.93 81.18 45.19
N PHE A 820 0.07 80.36 45.81
CA PHE A 820 -0.69 80.75 47.00
C PHE A 820 0.19 80.90 48.25
N GLU A 821 1.27 80.13 48.37
CA GLU A 821 2.28 80.31 49.42
C GLU A 821 3.06 81.61 49.23
N MET A 822 3.50 81.90 48.01
CA MET A 822 4.16 83.17 47.66
C MET A 822 3.22 84.37 47.90
N LYS A 823 1.94 84.26 47.53
CA LYS A 823 0.94 85.28 47.80
C LYS A 823 0.72 85.49 49.30
N ARG A 824 0.58 84.40 50.08
CA ARG A 824 0.49 84.49 51.56
C ARG A 824 1.75 85.10 52.18
N ALA A 825 2.94 84.83 51.64
CA ALA A 825 4.18 85.42 52.11
C ALA A 825 4.24 86.93 51.81
N LEU A 826 3.82 87.35 50.61
CA LEU A 826 3.71 88.77 50.24
C LEU A 826 2.67 89.49 51.10
N ASP A 827 1.48 88.91 51.28
CA ASP A 827 0.42 89.46 52.14
C ASP A 827 0.89 89.56 53.61
N ALA A 828 1.67 88.58 54.09
CA ALA A 828 2.25 88.59 55.43
C ALA A 828 3.37 89.64 55.59
N ASP A 829 4.19 89.87 54.56
CA ASP A 829 5.23 90.89 54.56
C ASP A 829 4.62 92.30 54.48
N GLU A 830 3.52 92.47 53.73
CA GLU A 830 2.72 93.68 53.69
C GLU A 830 2.03 93.95 55.05
N ALA A 831 1.49 92.91 55.70
CA ALA A 831 0.95 93.02 57.06
C ALA A 831 2.02 93.33 58.12
N ARG A 832 3.28 92.91 57.91
CA ARG A 832 4.42 93.31 58.77
C ARG A 832 4.82 94.76 58.54
N ARG A 833 4.79 95.26 57.30
CA ARG A 833 5.03 96.68 56.98
C ARG A 833 3.95 97.60 57.55
N LEU A 834 2.71 97.12 57.73
CA LEU A 834 1.58 97.87 58.28
C LEU A 834 1.48 97.87 59.82
N LYS A 835 2.33 97.13 60.54
CA LYS A 835 2.42 97.21 62.01
C LYS A 835 3.36 98.34 62.44
N VAL A 836 2.79 99.53 62.58
CA VAL A 836 3.40 100.68 63.25
C VAL A 836 3.57 100.37 64.75
N ALA A 837 4.77 100.58 65.28
CA ALA A 837 5.07 100.52 66.70
C ALA A 837 4.39 101.67 67.46
N THR A 838 3.50 101.34 68.40
CA THR A 838 2.95 102.28 69.40
C THR A 838 3.72 102.21 70.73
N PRO A 839 3.83 103.31 71.49
CA PRO A 839 4.85 103.52 72.53
C PRO A 839 4.49 102.92 73.91
N PRO A 840 5.44 102.86 74.87
CA PRO A 840 5.27 102.13 76.12
C PRO A 840 4.48 102.92 77.18
N SER A 841 3.55 102.25 77.88
CA SER A 841 2.98 102.77 79.14
C SER A 841 2.79 101.69 80.20
N ALA A 842 3.55 101.84 81.29
CA ALA A 842 3.21 101.61 82.70
C ALA A 842 2.66 100.25 83.20
N ILE A 843 3.56 99.46 83.81
CA ILE A 843 3.60 99.05 85.25
C ILE A 843 2.37 98.37 85.91
N ARG A 844 2.57 97.07 86.22
CA ARG A 844 2.21 96.24 87.43
C ARG A 844 0.73 95.86 87.72
N PRO A 845 0.48 94.84 88.59
CA PRO A 845 1.25 93.61 88.90
C PRO A 845 0.38 92.32 88.94
N THR A 846 1.08 91.18 89.01
CA THR A 846 0.69 89.81 89.41
C THR A 846 -0.54 89.65 90.33
N PRO A 847 -1.34 88.57 90.17
CA PRO A 847 -1.14 87.33 90.96
C PRO A 847 -1.29 86.05 90.10
N ALA A 848 -0.46 85.01 90.24
CA ALA A 848 -0.45 83.96 91.27
C ALA A 848 -1.65 82.98 91.22
N VAL A 849 -1.30 81.69 91.04
CA VAL A 849 -1.98 80.44 91.45
C VAL A 849 -3.06 79.85 90.51
N VAL A 850 -2.68 78.79 89.76
CA VAL A 850 -3.15 77.37 89.77
C VAL A 850 -4.61 77.10 90.19
N PRO A 851 -5.37 76.14 89.61
CA PRO A 851 -4.94 74.94 88.86
C PRO A 851 -5.32 74.88 87.39
#